data_AF-A0A517LX90-F1
#
_entry.id   AF-A0A517LX90-F1
#
_cell.length_a   1.000
_cell.length_b   1.000
_cell.length_c   1.000
_cell.angle_alpha   90.00
_cell.angle_beta   90.00
_cell.angle_gamma   90.00
#
_symmetry.space_group_name_H-M   'P 1'
#
loop_
_entity.id
_entity.type
_entity.pdbx_description
1 polymer ?
#
loop_
_entity_poly.entity_id
_entity_poly.type
_entity_poly.pdbx_seq_one_letter_code
_entity_poly.pdbx_strand_id
1 'polypeptide(L)'
;MDRLDPGFTHVENTLSTLLRERTGYEIADLDRDATFMELGFDSLFLIQLSQEIKQRFSVKVSFRQLIEEVTSVDALIAHLVDQMPAPAAAPAPETPAPVAAEPVAEPTPQPEPVATPPAPVAEAQPAAPTAPVVAAVAPPQPATAMIPAPPQPLQAAPSTPIAAPAAPVAYSGPVASVSGVEQIILQHNALMASHLAMLTGQPMPASPVMPAATIPAPQPIAAPQPASQPIAAAPAAPAPSPVAIDAGASQSCASNNGQSCASDATAAIAPAPKPVNKFERFGPYKPVRKGTNNGLTDQQQQHLNQFMDRFTRRTAKSRQHAQTHRDHFADPRGVAGYRRIWKSMVYQIAVERSKGSKLWDIDGNQYVDIAMGFGLNLFGQSPDFVTKALHEQLDRGVEVGPQSAIAGEVAQLLCDFSRKERATFCCTGSEAVMAALRLARTVTGKSKFVYFNKDYHGNFDQVLCRSSRIGDRRISSPAAPGVPQTFADNAIVLDYGTPEALQVLEQRSDEIAAVLIEPVQSADPFLQPKEFLQAIRRITREKNMAMIMDEVITGFRAAQGGAQEWFDVWADMSTYGKILGGGMPIGALAGSRKYMDALDGGTWKFEDDSEPEADMTFFAGTFVRHPLGLAAAHQVLMKLKEEGPALQRQLTDKTTRLVQTLNAFFEREQFPIRVAQFASQFRFMFPPDLEYADMLYFHMLDRGVFTRGWGDNCFLSTEHSDEDIAHVINAVQESCLEIRRGGFFPDPVAASDVCESDEKKKSIATQASSVALPAVSSPASDSWISTLVEIQPEGDRTPLFCTPAADGLTMIYHALADHLGEDQPLYGLNSPGVLGLPIADTLEEFAAGLVREIREVQPHGPYLLAGYCSGGTVALEIAQQLTAAGEQVAMLAMIETYNWMTAPSTNPTTATKLSYGRQRVEFHLRNFLLLNSQEKRLFLSSKLHSLGVRTKVWRGSIARMFSKKKPRRIGATVNMADLWRQHDAICEAYVPKPYPGRIVHFRPRRDYKCHLGAELEAVEGAEYHRMEAYPAGLMVDPFVRQLAVKIEQSIDEGLAMLQPPQSTPAPEYAAIGQQ
;
A
#
# COMPACT_ATOMS: atom_id res chain seq x y z
N MET A 1 6.22 -21.99 -16.14
CA MET A 1 5.49 -22.95 -15.30
C MET A 1 4.01 -22.62 -15.38
N ASP A 2 3.19 -23.59 -15.78
CA ASP A 2 1.74 -23.41 -15.87
C ASP A 2 1.13 -23.34 -14.47
N ARG A 3 0.45 -22.23 -14.14
CA ARG A 3 -0.29 -22.06 -12.86
C ARG A 3 -1.53 -22.96 -12.74
N LEU A 4 -1.83 -23.74 -13.78
CA LEU A 4 -2.86 -24.78 -13.80
C LEU A 4 -2.35 -26.12 -13.23
N ASP A 5 -1.05 -26.21 -12.90
CA ASP A 5 -0.52 -27.36 -12.19
C ASP A 5 -1.14 -27.43 -10.78
N PRO A 6 -1.81 -28.54 -10.41
CA PRO A 6 -2.32 -28.75 -9.06
C PRO A 6 -1.24 -28.54 -7.97
N GLY A 7 0.03 -28.79 -8.29
CA GLY A 7 1.17 -28.51 -7.42
C GLY A 7 1.34 -27.02 -7.12
N PHE A 8 1.16 -26.15 -8.13
CA PHE A 8 1.27 -24.69 -7.99
C PHE A 8 0.17 -24.12 -7.10
N THR A 9 -1.07 -24.53 -7.33
CA THR A 9 -2.22 -24.07 -6.54
C THR A 9 -2.12 -24.54 -5.07
N HIS A 10 -1.59 -25.75 -4.84
CA HIS A 10 -1.36 -26.27 -3.49
C HIS A 10 -0.26 -25.49 -2.74
N VAL A 11 0.85 -25.19 -3.42
CA VAL A 11 1.96 -24.39 -2.86
C VAL A 11 1.50 -22.98 -2.54
N GLU A 12 0.82 -22.32 -3.47
CA GLU A 12 0.36 -20.94 -3.31
C GLU A 12 -0.65 -20.79 -2.17
N ASN A 13 -1.62 -21.70 -2.05
CA ASN A 13 -2.62 -21.65 -0.96
C ASN A 13 -2.00 -21.93 0.42
N THR A 14 -1.04 -22.87 0.47
CA THR A 14 -0.37 -23.24 1.71
C THR A 14 0.59 -22.14 2.16
N LEU A 15 1.33 -21.52 1.24
CA LEU A 15 2.17 -20.36 1.52
C LEU A 15 1.33 -19.13 1.89
N SER A 16 0.15 -18.96 1.27
CA SER A 16 -0.78 -17.86 1.58
C SER A 16 -1.32 -17.96 3.00
N THR A 17 -1.68 -19.17 3.41
CA THR A 17 -2.10 -19.46 4.78
C THR A 17 -0.97 -19.17 5.76
N LEU A 18 0.25 -19.62 5.44
CA LEU A 18 1.43 -19.39 6.28
C LEU A 18 1.77 -17.90 6.47
N LEU A 19 1.86 -17.15 5.38
CA LEU A 19 2.16 -15.73 5.41
C LEU A 19 1.06 -14.95 6.14
N ARG A 20 -0.21 -15.34 5.96
CA ARG A 20 -1.35 -14.77 6.71
C ARG A 20 -1.28 -15.05 8.20
N GLU A 21 -0.98 -16.29 8.60
CA GLU A 21 -0.88 -16.68 10.01
C GLU A 21 0.22 -15.93 10.75
N ARG A 22 1.35 -15.67 10.08
CA ARG A 22 2.56 -15.14 10.74
C ARG A 22 2.75 -13.64 10.57
N THR A 23 2.36 -13.07 9.42
CA THR A 23 2.49 -11.62 9.16
C THR A 23 1.19 -10.85 9.33
N GLY A 24 0.05 -11.56 9.32
CA GLY A 24 -1.27 -10.94 9.23
C GLY A 24 -1.62 -10.38 7.85
N TYR A 25 -0.75 -10.52 6.84
CA TYR A 25 -1.01 -10.13 5.45
C TYR A 25 -1.46 -11.33 4.63
N GLU A 26 -2.50 -11.16 3.80
CA GLU A 26 -2.73 -12.12 2.72
C GLU A 26 -1.71 -11.89 1.61
N ILE A 27 -1.29 -12.94 0.92
CA ILE A 27 -0.34 -12.80 -0.18
C ILE A 27 -0.85 -11.81 -1.25
N ALA A 28 -2.17 -11.70 -1.43
CA ALA A 28 -2.79 -10.74 -2.37
C ALA A 28 -2.54 -9.26 -2.02
N ASP A 29 -2.20 -8.99 -0.75
CA ASP A 29 -1.90 -7.67 -0.20
C ASP A 29 -0.40 -7.34 -0.21
N LEU A 30 0.45 -8.35 -0.39
CA LEU A 30 1.90 -8.19 -0.52
C LEU A 30 2.27 -7.87 -1.97
N ASP A 31 3.31 -7.05 -2.14
CA ASP A 31 3.95 -6.89 -3.44
C ASP A 31 4.77 -8.15 -3.74
N ARG A 32 4.22 -9.03 -4.57
CA ARG A 32 4.77 -10.37 -4.82
C ARG A 32 6.10 -10.40 -5.55
N ASP A 33 6.45 -9.30 -6.22
CA ASP A 33 7.72 -9.08 -6.91
C ASP A 33 8.74 -8.36 -6.00
N ALA A 34 8.30 -7.76 -4.89
CA ALA A 34 9.19 -7.12 -3.93
C ALA A 34 10.00 -8.18 -3.18
N THR A 35 11.23 -7.81 -2.86
CA THR A 35 12.04 -8.69 -2.02
C THR A 35 11.39 -8.83 -0.64
N PHE A 36 11.54 -9.97 0.02
CA PHE A 36 10.99 -10.14 1.36
C PHE A 36 11.48 -9.06 2.35
N MET A 37 12.70 -8.56 2.15
CA MET A 37 13.26 -7.44 2.91
C MET A 37 12.55 -6.10 2.63
N GLU A 38 12.15 -5.84 1.38
CA GLU A 38 11.35 -4.67 1.01
C GLU A 38 9.91 -4.74 1.54
N LEU A 39 9.39 -5.95 1.73
CA LEU A 39 8.11 -6.19 2.43
C LEU A 39 8.23 -5.98 3.95
N GLY A 40 9.43 -5.68 4.45
CA GLY A 40 9.67 -5.46 5.88
C GLY A 40 9.67 -6.74 6.69
N PHE A 41 9.82 -7.90 6.05
CA PHE A 41 10.01 -9.16 6.74
C PHE A 41 11.40 -9.16 7.36
N ASP A 42 11.43 -9.25 8.68
CA ASP A 42 12.70 -9.30 9.39
C ASP A 42 13.37 -10.66 9.19
N SER A 43 14.66 -10.71 9.49
CA SER A 43 15.44 -11.92 9.29
C SER A 43 14.94 -13.09 10.14
N LEU A 44 14.29 -12.83 11.28
CA LEU A 44 13.69 -13.86 12.13
C LEU A 44 12.48 -14.50 11.44
N PHE A 45 11.65 -13.68 10.82
CA PHE A 45 10.51 -14.13 10.04
C PHE A 45 10.93 -14.98 8.84
N LEU A 46 11.98 -14.59 8.11
CA LEU A 46 12.45 -15.35 6.95
C LEU A 46 13.07 -16.70 7.32
N ILE A 47 13.68 -16.77 8.51
CA ILE A 47 14.13 -18.05 9.08
C ILE A 47 12.92 -18.93 9.40
N GLN A 48 11.89 -18.40 10.06
CA GLN A 48 10.67 -19.16 10.35
C GLN A 48 9.95 -19.62 9.07
N LEU A 49 9.95 -18.76 8.05
CA LEU A 49 9.43 -19.05 6.71
C LEU A 49 10.16 -20.25 6.08
N SER A 50 11.49 -20.24 6.09
CA SER A 50 12.30 -21.36 5.57
C SER A 50 12.00 -22.71 6.23
N GLN A 51 11.79 -22.70 7.55
CA GLN A 51 11.54 -23.92 8.33
C GLN A 51 10.15 -24.50 8.09
N GLU A 52 9.14 -23.63 8.02
CA GLU A 52 7.77 -24.07 7.75
C GLU A 52 7.60 -24.55 6.31
N ILE A 53 8.36 -24.00 5.37
CA ILE A 53 8.41 -24.48 3.99
C ILE A 53 8.95 -25.92 3.95
N LYS A 54 10.04 -26.19 4.67
CA LYS A 54 10.58 -27.54 4.82
C LYS A 54 9.56 -28.49 5.46
N GLN A 55 8.81 -28.05 6.46
CA GLN A 55 7.79 -28.88 7.12
C GLN A 55 6.56 -29.16 6.24
N ARG A 56 6.07 -28.15 5.51
CA ARG A 56 4.80 -28.24 4.78
C ARG A 56 4.96 -28.79 3.36
N PHE A 57 6.12 -28.59 2.73
CA PHE A 57 6.37 -29.01 1.35
C PHE A 57 7.47 -30.06 1.20
N SER A 58 8.18 -30.42 2.28
CA SER A 58 9.37 -31.29 2.24
C SER A 58 10.50 -30.78 1.31
N VAL A 59 10.46 -29.49 0.93
CA VAL A 59 11.48 -28.82 0.12
C VAL A 59 12.35 -27.95 1.04
N LYS A 60 13.67 -28.13 0.98
CA LYS A 60 14.63 -27.36 1.79
C LYS A 60 14.94 -26.05 1.04
N VAL A 61 14.42 -24.93 1.54
CA VAL A 61 14.74 -23.59 1.03
C VAL A 61 15.49 -22.83 2.11
N SER A 62 16.71 -22.41 1.82
CA SER A 62 17.57 -21.74 2.79
C SER A 62 17.21 -20.27 3.02
N PHE A 63 17.69 -19.70 4.13
CA PHE A 63 17.56 -18.26 4.35
C PHE A 63 18.34 -17.45 3.30
N ARG A 64 19.52 -17.94 2.87
CA ARG A 64 20.26 -17.32 1.76
C ARG A 64 19.45 -17.31 0.48
N GLN A 65 18.85 -18.43 0.11
CA GLN A 65 18.00 -18.53 -1.08
C GLN A 65 16.84 -17.56 -0.98
N LEU A 66 16.20 -17.40 0.19
CA LEU A 66 15.14 -16.41 0.38
C LEU A 66 15.62 -14.95 0.25
N ILE A 67 16.92 -14.65 0.34
CA ILE A 67 17.46 -13.29 0.25
C ILE A 67 18.13 -13.00 -1.08
N GLU A 68 18.76 -13.98 -1.73
CA GLU A 68 19.60 -13.78 -2.90
C GLU A 68 19.01 -14.33 -4.20
N GLU A 69 18.31 -15.47 -4.16
CA GLU A 69 17.88 -16.20 -5.36
C GLU A 69 16.35 -16.18 -5.53
N VAL A 70 15.68 -16.55 -4.46
CA VAL A 70 14.26 -16.75 -4.31
C VAL A 70 13.69 -15.59 -3.49
N THR A 71 14.01 -14.38 -3.93
CA THR A 71 13.93 -13.19 -3.08
C THR A 71 12.52 -12.67 -2.83
N SER A 72 11.53 -13.20 -3.54
CA SER A 72 10.16 -12.72 -3.59
C SER A 72 9.16 -13.87 -3.47
N VAL A 73 7.90 -13.54 -3.15
CA VAL A 73 6.84 -14.54 -2.95
C VAL A 73 6.62 -15.37 -4.23
N ASP A 74 6.60 -14.74 -5.40
CA ASP A 74 6.38 -15.44 -6.66
C ASP A 74 7.61 -16.28 -7.06
N ALA A 75 8.83 -15.83 -6.76
CA ALA A 75 10.04 -16.64 -6.95
C ALA A 75 10.03 -17.89 -6.05
N LEU A 76 9.55 -17.75 -4.82
CA LEU A 76 9.45 -18.85 -3.86
C LEU A 76 8.43 -19.89 -4.25
N ILE A 77 7.26 -19.46 -4.71
CA ILE A 77 6.24 -20.38 -5.21
C ILE A 77 6.79 -21.14 -6.43
N ALA A 78 7.43 -20.44 -7.38
CA ALA A 78 8.02 -21.09 -8.55
C ALA A 78 9.10 -22.12 -8.17
N HIS A 79 9.98 -21.77 -7.23
CA HIS A 79 11.03 -22.67 -6.75
C HIS A 79 10.46 -23.91 -6.05
N LEU A 80 9.42 -23.75 -5.22
CA LEU A 80 8.79 -24.87 -4.52
C LEU A 80 8.06 -25.81 -5.46
N VAL A 81 7.42 -25.29 -6.50
CA VAL A 81 6.72 -26.12 -7.50
C VAL A 81 7.70 -26.93 -8.34
N ASP A 82 8.90 -26.39 -8.61
CA ASP A 82 9.93 -27.08 -9.39
C ASP A 82 10.60 -28.23 -8.61
N GLN A 83 10.63 -28.10 -7.29
CA GLN A 83 11.31 -29.03 -6.39
C GLN A 83 10.39 -30.11 -5.80
N MET A 84 9.06 -30.01 -6.01
CA MET A 84 8.11 -31.00 -5.52
C MET A 84 8.08 -32.27 -6.40
N PRO A 85 8.18 -33.48 -5.84
CA PRO A 85 8.09 -34.71 -6.63
C PRO A 85 6.67 -34.94 -7.17
N ALA A 86 6.57 -35.41 -8.42
CA ALA A 86 5.30 -35.65 -9.11
C ALA A 86 4.41 -36.67 -8.35
N PRO A 87 3.06 -36.51 -8.33
CA PRO A 87 2.18 -37.35 -7.52
C PRO A 87 2.22 -38.81 -7.98
N ALA A 88 2.45 -39.74 -7.04
CA ALA A 88 2.37 -41.17 -7.30
C ALA A 88 0.94 -41.60 -7.67
N ALA A 89 0.79 -42.28 -8.80
CA ALA A 89 -0.50 -42.78 -9.29
C ALA A 89 -1.09 -43.84 -8.33
N ALA A 90 -2.34 -43.64 -7.92
CA ALA A 90 -3.09 -44.58 -7.09
C ALA A 90 -3.52 -45.84 -7.89
N PRO A 91 -3.58 -47.02 -7.25
CA PRO A 91 -3.83 -48.29 -7.94
C PRO A 91 -5.31 -48.45 -8.35
N ALA A 92 -5.53 -49.12 -9.49
CA ALA A 92 -6.83 -49.35 -10.08
C ALA A 92 -7.72 -50.29 -9.21
N PRO A 93 -9.03 -50.01 -9.08
CA PRO A 93 -9.94 -50.86 -8.31
C PRO A 93 -10.32 -52.13 -9.09
N GLU A 94 -10.27 -53.27 -8.40
CA GLU A 94 -10.68 -54.60 -8.88
C GLU A 94 -12.18 -54.68 -9.16
N THR A 95 -12.53 -55.42 -10.22
CA THR A 95 -13.90 -55.66 -10.69
C THR A 95 -14.62 -56.74 -9.85
N PRO A 96 -15.85 -56.52 -9.36
CA PRO A 96 -16.70 -57.61 -8.88
C PRO A 96 -17.56 -58.20 -10.00
N ALA A 97 -17.72 -59.53 -9.97
CA ALA A 97 -18.54 -60.36 -10.85
C ALA A 97 -20.06 -60.18 -10.60
N PRO A 98 -20.95 -60.64 -11.51
CA PRO A 98 -22.33 -60.18 -11.61
C PRO A 98 -23.28 -60.94 -10.66
N VAL A 99 -24.28 -60.23 -10.13
CA VAL A 99 -25.43 -60.83 -9.44
C VAL A 99 -26.70 -60.58 -10.25
N ALA A 100 -27.52 -61.62 -10.32
CA ALA A 100 -28.63 -61.85 -11.23
C ALA A 100 -29.82 -60.88 -11.11
N ALA A 101 -30.54 -60.76 -12.22
CA ALA A 101 -31.76 -59.98 -12.42
C ALA A 101 -33.02 -60.73 -11.95
N GLU A 102 -34.02 -59.97 -11.51
CA GLU A 102 -35.45 -60.33 -11.53
C GLU A 102 -36.32 -59.05 -11.73
N PRO A 103 -37.59 -59.18 -12.16
CA PRO A 103 -38.05 -58.49 -13.37
C PRO A 103 -38.84 -57.18 -13.17
N VAL A 104 -38.80 -56.38 -14.22
CA VAL A 104 -39.53 -55.12 -14.44
C VAL A 104 -40.98 -55.41 -14.80
N ALA A 105 -41.93 -54.76 -14.12
CA ALA A 105 -43.32 -54.63 -14.55
C ALA A 105 -43.50 -53.37 -15.42
N GLU A 106 -44.25 -53.54 -16.51
CA GLU A 106 -44.52 -52.57 -17.58
C GLU A 106 -45.25 -51.30 -17.10
N PRO A 107 -44.97 -50.12 -17.71
CA PRO A 107 -45.85 -48.96 -17.66
C PRO A 107 -46.74 -48.85 -18.91
N THR A 108 -48.04 -48.69 -18.68
CA THR A 108 -49.09 -48.37 -19.65
C THR A 108 -48.92 -46.93 -20.21
N PRO A 109 -49.33 -46.64 -21.47
CA PRO A 109 -48.77 -45.54 -22.26
C PRO A 109 -49.53 -44.21 -22.11
N GLN A 110 -48.78 -43.12 -22.24
CA GLN A 110 -49.29 -41.76 -22.49
C GLN A 110 -49.67 -41.60 -23.97
N PRO A 111 -50.74 -40.83 -24.29
CA PRO A 111 -51.06 -40.50 -25.67
C PRO A 111 -50.19 -39.36 -26.22
N GLU A 112 -49.79 -39.54 -27.46
CA GLU A 112 -48.93 -38.71 -28.32
C GLU A 112 -49.50 -37.32 -28.66
N PRO A 113 -48.65 -36.36 -29.04
CA PRO A 113 -49.03 -35.23 -29.90
C PRO A 113 -48.86 -35.60 -31.38
N VAL A 114 -49.93 -35.44 -32.17
CA VAL A 114 -49.89 -35.61 -33.64
C VAL A 114 -49.46 -34.33 -34.33
N ALA A 115 -48.65 -34.53 -35.37
CA ALA A 115 -47.90 -33.56 -36.17
C ALA A 115 -48.73 -32.83 -37.26
N THR A 116 -48.17 -31.67 -37.68
CA THR A 116 -48.05 -30.95 -38.99
C THR A 116 -48.56 -31.63 -40.30
N PRO A 117 -48.49 -31.07 -41.56
CA PRO A 117 -48.01 -29.79 -42.17
C PRO A 117 -49.00 -29.31 -43.31
N PRO A 118 -48.69 -28.69 -44.49
CA PRO A 118 -47.46 -28.11 -45.07
C PRO A 118 -47.58 -26.72 -45.77
N ALA A 119 -46.40 -26.26 -46.22
CA ALA A 119 -46.02 -25.11 -47.09
C ALA A 119 -46.83 -25.02 -48.42
N PRO A 120 -46.67 -24.01 -49.36
CA PRO A 120 -45.36 -23.55 -49.87
C PRO A 120 -45.27 -22.14 -50.55
N VAL A 121 -44.07 -21.83 -51.10
CA VAL A 121 -43.72 -20.91 -52.24
C VAL A 121 -43.87 -19.39 -51.99
N ALA A 122 -42.79 -18.60 -51.81
CA ALA A 122 -41.79 -18.06 -52.74
C ALA A 122 -42.20 -16.83 -53.57
N GLU A 123 -41.22 -15.93 -53.73
CA GLU A 123 -41.06 -14.86 -54.73
C GLU A 123 -41.65 -13.45 -54.53
N ALA A 124 -40.76 -12.50 -54.84
CA ALA A 124 -40.99 -11.20 -55.49
C ALA A 124 -41.44 -9.98 -54.65
N GLN A 125 -40.43 -9.21 -54.21
CA GLN A 125 -40.39 -7.74 -54.46
C GLN A 125 -40.57 -7.47 -55.97
N PRO A 126 -40.90 -6.26 -56.48
CA PRO A 126 -40.82 -4.92 -55.86
C PRO A 126 -42.03 -4.00 -56.21
N ALA A 127 -42.04 -2.76 -55.70
CA ALA A 127 -42.34 -1.53 -56.47
C ALA A 127 -42.71 -0.35 -55.55
N ALA A 128 -41.83 0.66 -55.54
CA ALA A 128 -42.15 2.03 -55.19
C ALA A 128 -43.14 2.64 -56.21
N PRO A 129 -43.70 3.84 -55.98
CA PRO A 129 -42.96 5.01 -56.47
C PRO A 129 -43.16 6.27 -55.61
N THR A 130 -42.49 7.34 -56.07
CA THR A 130 -42.72 8.76 -55.75
C THR A 130 -41.94 9.35 -54.58
N ALA A 131 -40.67 9.62 -54.89
CA ALA A 131 -40.01 10.91 -54.70
C ALA A 131 -40.96 12.12 -54.96
N PRO A 132 -40.69 13.35 -54.48
CA PRO A 132 -39.48 14.08 -54.88
C PRO A 132 -38.86 14.93 -53.73
N VAL A 133 -37.53 15.04 -53.65
CA VAL A 133 -36.67 16.11 -54.23
C VAL A 133 -36.52 17.34 -53.31
N VAL A 134 -35.29 17.49 -52.80
CA VAL A 134 -34.45 18.71 -52.73
C VAL A 134 -35.02 19.96 -52.03
N ALA A 135 -34.41 20.37 -50.91
CA ALA A 135 -33.59 21.60 -50.85
C ALA A 135 -33.01 21.84 -49.44
N ALA A 136 -31.68 21.92 -49.39
CA ALA A 136 -30.98 22.70 -48.39
C ALA A 136 -31.13 24.20 -48.70
N VAL A 137 -31.16 25.07 -47.68
CA VAL A 137 -30.43 26.36 -47.55
C VAL A 137 -30.91 27.13 -46.30
N ALA A 138 -29.91 27.49 -45.48
CA ALA A 138 -29.68 28.60 -44.55
C ALA A 138 -30.82 29.53 -44.01
N PRO A 139 -30.63 30.09 -42.79
CA PRO A 139 -31.53 31.07 -42.18
C PRO A 139 -31.29 32.51 -42.72
N PRO A 140 -32.30 33.40 -42.75
CA PRO A 140 -32.07 34.82 -42.94
C PRO A 140 -32.06 35.59 -41.62
N GLN A 141 -31.14 36.55 -41.55
CA GLN A 141 -30.97 37.56 -40.52
C GLN A 141 -32.09 38.61 -40.49
N PRO A 142 -32.18 39.43 -39.41
CA PRO A 142 -33.25 40.40 -39.21
C PRO A 142 -32.98 41.75 -39.90
N ALA A 143 -34.05 42.43 -40.32
CA ALA A 143 -34.03 43.82 -40.78
C ALA A 143 -34.79 44.76 -39.82
N THR A 144 -34.02 45.70 -39.28
CA THR A 144 -34.29 47.12 -38.96
C THR A 144 -35.70 47.73 -39.13
N ALA A 145 -36.22 48.34 -38.06
CA ALA A 145 -36.74 49.72 -38.02
C ALA A 145 -36.99 50.18 -36.55
N MET A 146 -36.18 51.13 -36.05
CA MET A 146 -36.51 52.52 -35.72
C MET A 146 -37.12 52.79 -34.32
N ILE A 147 -36.27 53.30 -33.41
CA ILE A 147 -36.63 54.30 -32.38
C ILE A 147 -35.53 55.39 -32.41
N PRO A 148 -35.86 56.69 -32.31
CA PRO A 148 -34.95 57.78 -32.64
C PRO A 148 -34.07 58.26 -31.47
N ALA A 149 -33.05 59.03 -31.86
CA ALA A 149 -31.86 59.47 -31.11
C ALA A 149 -32.10 60.40 -29.90
N PRO A 150 -31.11 60.51 -28.98
CA PRO A 150 -30.84 61.75 -28.27
C PRO A 150 -29.72 62.60 -28.95
N PRO A 151 -29.73 63.93 -28.80
CA PRO A 151 -28.77 64.84 -29.43
C PRO A 151 -27.49 65.04 -28.62
N GLN A 152 -26.51 65.65 -29.29
CA GLN A 152 -25.13 65.97 -28.89
C GLN A 152 -24.97 66.93 -27.67
N PRO A 153 -23.75 67.03 -27.10
CA PRO A 153 -23.40 67.98 -26.03
C PRO A 153 -22.96 69.35 -26.57
N LEU A 154 -23.28 70.44 -25.84
CA LEU A 154 -22.65 71.77 -25.98
C LEU A 154 -22.82 72.59 -24.68
N GLN A 155 -21.68 72.98 -24.08
CA GLN A 155 -21.38 74.18 -23.26
C GLN A 155 -22.20 74.45 -21.97
N ALA A 156 -21.69 75.03 -20.89
CA ALA A 156 -20.37 75.46 -20.40
C ALA A 156 -20.53 75.85 -18.90
N ALA A 157 -19.38 76.01 -18.22
CA ALA A 157 -19.05 76.45 -16.84
C ALA A 157 -19.88 77.63 -16.23
N PRO A 158 -19.69 78.09 -14.94
CA PRO A 158 -18.55 77.92 -13.98
C PRO A 158 -19.00 77.65 -12.50
N SER A 159 -18.21 77.53 -11.42
CA SER A 159 -16.84 77.93 -11.05
C SER A 159 -16.41 77.30 -9.70
N THR A 160 -15.11 76.90 -9.59
CA THR A 160 -14.17 76.87 -8.41
C THR A 160 -14.47 75.99 -7.18
N PRO A 161 -13.47 75.33 -6.52
CA PRO A 161 -12.17 75.92 -6.10
C PRO A 161 -10.86 75.05 -6.15
N ILE A 162 -9.73 75.77 -6.22
CA ILE A 162 -8.40 75.62 -5.55
C ILE A 162 -7.57 74.29 -5.68
N ALA A 163 -6.45 74.43 -6.41
CA ALA A 163 -5.03 73.95 -6.28
C ALA A 163 -4.70 72.65 -5.49
N ALA A 164 -3.78 71.74 -5.86
CA ALA A 164 -2.45 71.77 -6.51
C ALA A 164 -1.96 70.30 -6.82
N PRO A 165 -0.68 70.00 -7.13
CA PRO A 165 0.08 70.27 -8.35
C PRO A 165 0.62 69.02 -9.11
N ALA A 166 0.82 69.21 -10.42
CA ALA A 166 1.79 68.67 -11.40
C ALA A 166 2.48 67.28 -11.24
N ALA A 167 2.33 66.47 -12.31
CA ALA A 167 3.21 65.38 -12.70
C ALA A 167 4.33 65.87 -13.66
N PRO A 168 5.55 65.30 -13.64
CA PRO A 168 6.61 65.63 -14.59
C PRO A 168 6.62 64.76 -15.85
N VAL A 169 7.27 65.32 -16.86
CA VAL A 169 7.40 64.94 -18.28
C VAL A 169 8.15 63.63 -18.49
N ALA A 170 7.67 62.79 -19.42
CA ALA A 170 8.33 61.54 -19.84
C ALA A 170 9.46 61.81 -20.85
N TYR A 171 10.65 61.26 -20.57
CA TYR A 171 11.81 61.23 -21.47
C TYR A 171 11.81 59.90 -22.23
N SER A 172 11.93 59.94 -23.55
CA SER A 172 12.01 58.76 -24.43
C SER A 172 13.45 58.35 -24.69
N GLY A 173 13.83 57.13 -24.28
CA GLY A 173 15.09 56.47 -24.66
C GLY A 173 14.90 54.95 -24.76
N PRO A 174 15.67 54.24 -25.61
CA PRO A 174 15.44 52.82 -25.90
C PRO A 174 15.95 51.91 -24.78
N VAL A 175 15.13 50.94 -24.37
CA VAL A 175 15.50 49.93 -23.36
C VAL A 175 16.05 48.69 -24.07
N ALA A 176 17.31 48.35 -23.75
CA ALA A 176 17.94 47.09 -24.14
C ALA A 176 17.43 45.93 -23.26
N SER A 177 17.28 44.75 -23.86
CA SER A 177 16.83 43.52 -23.20
C SER A 177 17.90 42.95 -22.26
N VAL A 178 17.58 42.84 -20.96
CA VAL A 178 18.43 42.21 -19.93
C VAL A 178 17.91 40.80 -19.65
N SER A 179 18.82 39.82 -19.48
CA SER A 179 18.46 38.40 -19.30
C SER A 179 17.83 38.09 -17.94
N GLY A 180 16.93 37.11 -17.88
CA GLY A 180 16.13 36.78 -16.68
C GLY A 180 16.93 36.40 -15.42
N VAL A 181 18.20 36.00 -15.55
CA VAL A 181 19.05 35.67 -14.40
C VAL A 181 19.49 36.94 -13.65
N GLU A 182 19.76 38.04 -14.36
CA GLU A 182 20.08 39.32 -13.73
C GLU A 182 18.89 39.92 -12.99
N GLN A 183 17.67 39.71 -13.49
CA GLN A 183 16.43 40.11 -12.79
C GLN A 183 16.25 39.36 -11.45
N ILE A 184 16.60 38.08 -11.41
CA ILE A 184 16.52 37.28 -10.18
C ILE A 184 17.59 37.72 -9.17
N ILE A 185 18.80 38.04 -9.62
CA ILE A 185 19.87 38.54 -8.74
C ILE A 185 19.48 39.90 -8.14
N LEU A 186 18.87 40.79 -8.93
CA LEU A 186 18.40 42.09 -8.45
C LEU A 186 17.23 41.95 -7.45
N GLN A 187 16.30 41.02 -7.67
CA GLN A 187 15.25 40.71 -6.70
C GLN A 187 15.80 40.11 -5.40
N HIS A 188 16.77 39.20 -5.49
CA HIS A 188 17.39 38.59 -4.32
C HIS A 188 18.13 39.62 -3.46
N ASN A 189 18.84 40.55 -4.09
CA ASN A 189 19.57 41.62 -3.38
C ASN A 189 18.61 42.63 -2.72
N ALA A 190 17.48 42.96 -3.35
CA ALA A 190 16.46 43.83 -2.76
C ALA A 190 15.78 43.19 -1.53
N LEU A 191 15.59 41.88 -1.56
CA LEU A 191 15.00 41.11 -0.46
C LEU A 191 15.98 40.95 0.72
N MET A 192 17.27 40.75 0.42
CA MET A 192 18.34 40.76 1.42
C MET A 192 18.48 42.13 2.11
N ALA A 193 18.39 43.23 1.37
CA ALA A 193 18.41 44.58 1.94
C ALA A 193 17.19 44.86 2.84
N SER A 194 16.03 44.35 2.47
CA SER A 194 14.79 44.45 3.26
C SER A 194 14.87 43.67 4.58
N HIS A 195 15.48 42.48 4.57
CA HIS A 195 15.74 41.71 5.79
C HIS A 195 16.78 42.40 6.70
N LEU A 196 17.81 43.02 6.14
CA LEU A 196 18.80 43.77 6.92
C LEU A 196 18.18 45.00 7.59
N ALA A 197 17.25 45.70 6.92
CA ALA A 197 16.52 46.84 7.49
C ALA A 197 15.59 46.43 8.64
N MET A 198 14.89 45.28 8.52
CA MET A 198 14.08 44.72 9.61
C MET A 198 14.93 44.29 10.82
N LEU A 199 16.12 43.74 10.61
CA LEU A 199 17.01 43.29 11.69
C LEU A 199 17.71 44.44 12.42
N THR A 200 17.87 45.60 11.78
CA THR A 200 18.57 46.77 12.33
C THR A 200 17.64 47.88 12.82
N GLY A 201 16.32 47.70 12.70
CA GLY A 201 15.32 48.65 13.19
C GLY A 201 15.28 49.98 12.42
N GLN A 202 15.78 50.01 11.19
CA GLN A 202 15.76 51.21 10.33
C GLN A 202 14.46 51.25 9.49
N PRO A 203 13.93 52.44 9.14
CA PRO A 203 12.75 52.56 8.29
C PRO A 203 13.02 51.99 6.89
N MET A 204 12.09 51.18 6.40
CA MET A 204 12.16 50.56 5.07
C MET A 204 12.17 51.63 3.96
N PRO A 205 13.08 51.57 2.97
CA PRO A 205 12.99 52.42 1.80
C PRO A 205 11.80 52.01 0.91
N ALA A 206 11.12 52.98 0.32
CA ALA A 206 9.95 52.76 -0.53
C ALA A 206 10.30 51.93 -1.79
N SER A 207 9.51 50.88 -2.04
CA SER A 207 9.64 50.01 -3.21
C SER A 207 9.48 50.79 -4.52
N PRO A 208 10.26 50.47 -5.59
CA PRO A 208 10.07 51.09 -6.89
C PRO A 208 8.74 50.62 -7.52
N VAL A 209 7.92 51.59 -7.92
CA VAL A 209 6.69 51.37 -8.71
C VAL A 209 7.08 50.97 -10.13
N MET A 210 6.71 49.76 -10.54
CA MET A 210 6.83 49.31 -11.93
C MET A 210 5.70 49.91 -12.77
N PRO A 211 5.95 50.45 -13.98
CA PRO A 211 4.89 50.87 -14.88
C PRO A 211 4.12 49.66 -15.41
N ALA A 212 2.79 49.80 -15.51
CA ALA A 212 1.89 48.78 -16.02
C ALA A 212 2.25 48.37 -17.46
N ALA A 213 2.36 47.06 -17.70
CA ALA A 213 2.50 46.49 -19.02
C ALA A 213 1.25 46.83 -19.86
N THR A 214 1.45 47.59 -20.94
CA THR A 214 0.41 47.94 -21.89
C THR A 214 0.10 46.73 -22.78
N ILE A 215 -1.09 46.16 -22.64
CA ILE A 215 -1.60 45.11 -23.54
C ILE A 215 -2.06 45.79 -24.84
N PRO A 216 -1.60 45.39 -26.03
CA PRO A 216 -2.09 45.98 -27.27
C PRO A 216 -3.53 45.52 -27.54
N ALA A 217 -4.38 46.48 -27.93
CA ALA A 217 -5.80 46.25 -28.25
C ALA A 217 -5.98 45.34 -29.47
N PRO A 218 -7.03 44.50 -29.52
CA PRO A 218 -7.30 43.65 -30.68
C PRO A 218 -7.87 44.47 -31.84
N GLN A 219 -7.36 44.23 -33.05
CA GLN A 219 -7.87 44.80 -34.29
C GLN A 219 -9.16 44.10 -34.75
N PRO A 220 -10.09 44.79 -35.43
CA PRO A 220 -11.40 44.24 -35.79
C PRO A 220 -11.30 43.31 -37.01
N ILE A 221 -11.88 42.12 -36.90
CA ILE A 221 -12.09 41.20 -38.02
C ILE A 221 -13.44 41.54 -38.68
N ALA A 222 -13.40 41.86 -39.97
CA ALA A 222 -14.57 42.16 -40.80
C ALA A 222 -15.39 40.90 -41.11
N ALA A 223 -16.73 41.05 -41.14
CA ALA A 223 -17.70 40.00 -41.46
C ALA A 223 -17.80 39.71 -42.98
N PRO A 224 -18.27 38.50 -43.40
CA PRO A 224 -18.15 38.00 -44.77
C PRO A 224 -19.35 38.33 -45.68
N GLN A 225 -19.13 38.34 -47.00
CA GLN A 225 -20.19 38.35 -48.03
C GLN A 225 -20.24 37.03 -48.85
N PRO A 226 -21.41 36.62 -49.41
CA PRO A 226 -21.62 35.32 -50.03
C PRO A 226 -21.72 35.34 -51.58
N ALA A 227 -21.29 34.27 -52.26
CA ALA A 227 -21.64 33.90 -53.65
C ALA A 227 -21.09 32.49 -53.98
N SER A 228 -21.95 31.46 -54.07
CA SER A 228 -22.37 30.72 -55.29
C SER A 228 -21.34 29.80 -55.99
N GLN A 229 -21.84 28.59 -56.30
CA GLN A 229 -21.28 27.33 -56.85
C GLN A 229 -20.53 27.40 -58.22
N PRO A 230 -20.21 26.25 -58.90
CA PRO A 230 -19.38 25.08 -58.55
C PRO A 230 -18.33 24.77 -59.66
N ILE A 231 -17.48 23.74 -59.55
CA ILE A 231 -17.02 22.83 -60.63
C ILE A 231 -16.19 21.68 -60.04
N ALA A 232 -16.33 20.49 -60.64
CA ALA A 232 -15.80 19.20 -60.20
C ALA A 232 -14.48 18.76 -60.92
N ALA A 233 -13.88 17.71 -60.31
CA ALA A 233 -13.04 16.63 -60.87
C ALA A 233 -11.50 16.80 -61.04
N ALA A 234 -10.76 16.16 -60.10
CA ALA A 234 -9.61 15.20 -60.17
C ALA A 234 -8.45 15.39 -61.19
N PRO A 235 -7.22 14.79 -61.04
CA PRO A 235 -6.78 13.71 -60.13
C PRO A 235 -5.36 13.93 -59.48
N ALA A 236 -4.74 12.83 -59.02
CA ALA A 236 -3.72 12.67 -57.97
C ALA A 236 -2.21 12.73 -58.36
N ALA A 237 -1.38 12.81 -57.29
CA ALA A 237 0.01 12.34 -57.09
C ALA A 237 1.20 13.17 -57.66
N PRO A 238 2.48 12.97 -57.22
CA PRO A 238 3.05 12.40 -55.97
C PRO A 238 4.15 13.31 -55.31
N ALA A 239 4.73 12.83 -54.20
CA ALA A 239 5.83 13.46 -53.43
C ALA A 239 7.19 13.53 -54.16
N PRO A 240 8.12 14.43 -53.78
CA PRO A 240 9.52 14.34 -54.20
C PRO A 240 10.53 14.11 -53.04
N SER A 241 11.51 13.25 -53.34
CA SER A 241 12.79 13.02 -52.65
C SER A 241 13.86 14.07 -53.04
N PRO A 242 14.99 14.18 -52.31
CA PRO A 242 15.89 15.33 -52.37
C PRO A 242 17.02 15.18 -53.42
N VAL A 243 17.53 16.31 -53.92
CA VAL A 243 18.67 16.39 -54.84
C VAL A 243 19.76 17.33 -54.30
N ALA A 244 21.00 16.89 -54.54
CA ALA A 244 22.30 17.40 -54.15
C ALA A 244 22.68 18.80 -54.70
N ILE A 245 23.75 19.37 -54.12
CA ILE A 245 24.52 20.47 -54.69
C ILE A 245 26.01 20.18 -54.47
N ASP A 246 26.81 20.32 -55.53
CA ASP A 246 28.28 20.17 -55.54
C ASP A 246 28.96 21.39 -56.24
N ALA A 247 30.26 21.54 -55.92
CA ALA A 247 31.35 22.35 -56.50
C ALA A 247 31.44 23.85 -56.16
N GLY A 248 32.59 24.44 -55.79
CA GLY A 248 33.97 23.94 -55.63
C GLY A 248 35.02 25.06 -55.41
N ALA A 249 36.31 24.68 -55.44
CA ALA A 249 37.59 25.43 -55.51
C ALA A 249 38.36 25.65 -54.15
N SER A 250 39.68 25.42 -53.93
CA SER A 250 40.88 25.21 -54.80
C SER A 250 42.11 24.63 -54.01
N GLN A 251 43.13 24.11 -54.74
CA GLN A 251 44.58 23.88 -54.42
C GLN A 251 44.97 22.75 -53.42
N SER A 252 46.03 21.92 -53.55
CA SER A 252 47.11 21.64 -54.53
C SER A 252 47.87 20.34 -54.15
N CYS A 253 48.39 19.60 -55.15
CA CYS A 253 49.50 18.60 -55.29
C CYS A 253 50.42 18.27 -54.05
N ALA A 254 51.09 17.13 -53.85
CA ALA A 254 51.39 15.83 -54.49
C ALA A 254 52.07 14.90 -53.42
N SER A 255 51.69 13.63 -53.25
CA SER A 255 52.30 12.35 -53.73
C SER A 255 53.57 11.79 -53.05
N ASN A 256 53.53 10.45 -52.83
CA ASN A 256 54.55 9.43 -52.44
C ASN A 256 54.84 9.24 -50.93
N ASN A 257 54.87 8.04 -50.34
CA ASN A 257 54.91 6.66 -50.87
C ASN A 257 54.60 5.64 -49.73
N GLY A 258 54.01 4.48 -50.08
CA GLY A 258 54.27 3.20 -49.38
C GLY A 258 53.18 2.56 -48.49
N GLN A 259 52.31 1.73 -49.11
CA GLN A 259 51.77 0.40 -48.71
C GLN A 259 51.80 -0.02 -47.21
N SER A 260 50.79 -0.64 -46.60
CA SER A 260 49.70 -1.51 -47.11
C SER A 260 48.51 -1.64 -46.13
N CYS A 261 47.32 -1.81 -46.73
CA CYS A 261 46.00 -2.22 -46.20
C CYS A 261 46.03 -3.48 -45.29
N ALA A 262 45.09 -3.83 -44.40
CA ALA A 262 43.80 -3.30 -43.92
C ALA A 262 43.50 -3.97 -42.56
N SER A 263 42.84 -3.28 -41.62
CA SER A 263 41.96 -3.92 -40.62
C SER A 263 41.02 -2.91 -39.93
N ASP A 264 39.74 -3.27 -39.98
CA ASP A 264 38.54 -2.87 -39.24
C ASP A 264 38.57 -1.69 -38.26
N ALA A 265 37.70 -0.71 -38.56
CA ALA A 265 37.35 0.41 -37.72
C ALA A 265 36.26 0.03 -36.70
N THR A 266 36.57 0.23 -35.41
CA THR A 266 35.60 0.30 -34.32
C THR A 266 35.11 1.75 -34.16
N ALA A 267 33.81 1.98 -34.34
CA ALA A 267 33.18 3.29 -34.10
C ALA A 267 32.59 3.34 -32.67
N ALA A 268 32.98 4.38 -31.93
CA ALA A 268 32.66 4.64 -30.54
C ALA A 268 31.17 4.94 -30.30
N ILE A 269 30.63 4.37 -29.22
CA ILE A 269 29.26 4.53 -28.71
C ILE A 269 29.21 5.74 -27.76
N ALA A 270 28.20 6.60 -27.92
CA ALA A 270 27.91 7.73 -27.03
C ALA A 270 27.43 7.27 -25.64
N PRO A 271 27.74 8.00 -24.55
CA PRO A 271 27.46 7.55 -23.18
C PRO A 271 25.97 7.66 -22.81
N ALA A 272 25.50 6.64 -22.09
CA ALA A 272 24.15 6.53 -21.54
C ALA A 272 23.84 7.59 -20.46
N PRO A 273 22.57 8.02 -20.29
CA PRO A 273 22.18 8.97 -19.26
C PRO A 273 22.34 8.38 -17.85
N LYS A 274 22.83 9.21 -16.92
CA LYS A 274 23.10 8.85 -15.51
C LYS A 274 21.81 8.46 -14.75
N PRO A 275 21.89 7.55 -13.77
CA PRO A 275 20.75 7.16 -12.95
C PRO A 275 20.29 8.34 -12.07
N VAL A 276 19.00 8.62 -12.12
CA VAL A 276 18.31 9.62 -11.29
C VAL A 276 18.35 9.16 -9.84
N ASN A 277 18.74 10.05 -8.91
CA ASN A 277 18.72 9.82 -7.47
C ASN A 277 17.37 9.22 -7.02
N LYS A 278 17.38 8.07 -6.33
CA LYS A 278 16.20 7.53 -5.65
C LYS A 278 15.76 8.53 -4.58
N PHE A 279 14.67 9.25 -4.82
CA PHE A 279 14.02 10.09 -3.82
C PHE A 279 13.62 9.24 -2.61
N GLU A 280 13.93 9.71 -1.39
CA GLU A 280 13.42 9.10 -0.15
C GLU A 280 11.89 9.21 -0.12
N ARG A 281 11.20 8.06 -0.08
CA ARG A 281 9.73 7.97 -0.09
C ARG A 281 9.24 7.85 1.35
N PHE A 282 8.29 8.70 1.74
CA PHE A 282 7.69 8.66 3.07
C PHE A 282 6.55 7.67 3.14
N GLY A 283 6.78 6.49 3.70
CA GLY A 283 5.71 5.54 3.96
C GLY A 283 5.54 4.47 2.87
N PRO A 284 4.56 3.58 3.08
CA PRO A 284 4.37 2.37 2.31
C PRO A 284 3.85 2.68 0.91
N TYR A 285 4.52 2.12 -0.10
CA TYR A 285 4.19 2.30 -1.51
C TYR A 285 3.59 1.01 -2.05
N LYS A 286 2.40 1.08 -2.66
CA LYS A 286 1.85 -0.03 -3.46
C LYS A 286 2.22 0.24 -4.92
N PRO A 287 3.20 -0.48 -5.50
CA PRO A 287 3.55 -0.27 -6.90
C PRO A 287 2.38 -0.63 -7.82
N VAL A 288 2.39 -0.01 -9.01
CA VAL A 288 1.57 -0.47 -10.12
C VAL A 288 1.90 -1.95 -10.35
N ARG A 289 0.89 -2.82 -10.28
CA ARG A 289 1.05 -4.26 -10.56
C ARG A 289 1.61 -4.43 -11.96
N LYS A 290 2.92 -4.68 -12.07
CA LYS A 290 3.64 -4.98 -13.30
C LYS A 290 3.79 -6.50 -13.40
N GLY A 291 2.66 -7.23 -13.32
CA GLY A 291 2.68 -8.68 -13.18
C GLY A 291 3.50 -9.40 -14.26
N THR A 292 4.14 -10.48 -13.83
CA THR A 292 4.65 -11.58 -14.64
C THR A 292 3.48 -12.27 -15.36
N ASN A 293 3.66 -12.64 -16.63
CA ASN A 293 2.66 -13.37 -17.40
C ASN A 293 2.51 -14.78 -16.82
N ASN A 294 1.50 -15.01 -16.00
CA ASN A 294 0.98 -16.37 -15.85
C ASN A 294 0.15 -16.65 -17.08
N GLY A 295 0.41 -17.78 -17.73
CA GLY A 295 -0.33 -18.17 -18.92
C GLY A 295 -1.81 -18.22 -18.58
N LEU A 296 -2.58 -17.26 -19.08
CA LEU A 296 -4.02 -17.45 -19.23
C LEU A 296 -4.22 -18.72 -20.06
N THR A 297 -5.22 -19.52 -19.74
CA THR A 297 -5.56 -20.66 -20.58
C THR A 297 -5.90 -20.17 -21.99
N ASP A 298 -5.80 -21.02 -23.02
CA ASP A 298 -6.16 -20.61 -24.39
C ASP A 298 -7.59 -20.08 -24.47
N GLN A 299 -8.52 -20.68 -23.71
CA GLN A 299 -9.90 -20.22 -23.58
C GLN A 299 -9.97 -18.82 -22.95
N GLN A 300 -9.30 -18.60 -21.82
CA GLN A 300 -9.25 -17.29 -21.14
C GLN A 300 -8.61 -16.22 -22.03
N GLN A 301 -7.53 -16.56 -22.71
CA GLN A 301 -6.83 -15.65 -23.60
C GLN A 301 -7.67 -15.27 -24.82
N GLN A 302 -8.35 -16.25 -25.43
CA GLN A 302 -9.26 -16.02 -26.54
C GLN A 302 -10.44 -15.14 -26.11
N HIS A 303 -11.04 -15.44 -24.96
CA HIS A 303 -12.13 -14.67 -24.39
C HIS A 303 -11.71 -13.21 -24.15
N LEU A 304 -10.59 -13.02 -23.46
CA LEU A 304 -10.07 -11.69 -23.14
C LEU A 304 -9.78 -10.88 -24.41
N ASN A 305 -9.16 -11.49 -25.44
CA ASN A 305 -8.89 -10.81 -26.70
C ASN A 305 -10.18 -10.36 -27.40
N GLN A 306 -11.17 -11.24 -27.51
CA GLN A 306 -12.47 -10.91 -28.11
C GLN A 306 -13.17 -9.79 -27.35
N PHE A 307 -13.14 -9.85 -26.02
CA PHE A 307 -13.73 -8.83 -25.17
C PHE A 307 -13.00 -7.49 -25.29
N MET A 308 -11.67 -7.48 -25.26
CA MET A 308 -10.86 -6.28 -25.44
C MET A 308 -11.16 -5.59 -26.78
N ASP A 309 -11.24 -6.35 -27.87
CA ASP A 309 -11.56 -5.79 -29.19
C ASP A 309 -12.96 -5.20 -29.22
N ARG A 310 -13.95 -5.87 -28.62
CA ARG A 310 -15.33 -5.39 -28.52
C ARG A 310 -15.41 -4.10 -27.72
N PHE A 311 -14.85 -4.09 -26.50
CA PHE A 311 -14.90 -2.95 -25.59
C PHE A 311 -14.17 -1.73 -26.14
N THR A 312 -12.95 -1.92 -26.67
CA THR A 312 -12.15 -0.81 -27.21
C THR A 312 -12.72 -0.25 -28.51
N ARG A 313 -13.46 -1.04 -29.28
CA ARG A 313 -14.22 -0.54 -30.44
C ARG A 313 -15.43 0.28 -30.02
N ARG A 314 -16.16 -0.16 -28.99
CA ARG A 314 -17.31 0.58 -28.43
C ARG A 314 -16.88 1.95 -27.88
N THR A 315 -15.71 2.04 -27.27
CA THR A 315 -15.22 3.24 -26.54
C THR A 315 -13.97 3.85 -27.17
N ALA A 316 -13.91 3.83 -28.51
CA ALA A 316 -12.71 4.15 -29.28
C ALA A 316 -12.23 5.60 -29.09
N LYS A 317 -13.15 6.58 -29.09
CA LYS A 317 -12.83 7.99 -28.86
C LYS A 317 -12.42 8.22 -27.41
N SER A 318 -13.05 7.57 -26.43
CA SER A 318 -12.61 7.64 -25.02
C SER A 318 -11.15 7.16 -24.86
N ARG A 319 -10.81 6.04 -25.51
CA ARG A 319 -9.43 5.52 -25.55
C ARG A 319 -8.46 6.51 -26.23
N GLN A 320 -8.83 7.04 -27.39
CA GLN A 320 -8.01 8.01 -28.11
C GLN A 320 -7.83 9.31 -27.32
N HIS A 321 -8.89 9.79 -26.68
CA HIS A 321 -8.88 10.97 -25.83
C HIS A 321 -7.90 10.78 -24.67
N ALA A 322 -7.97 9.64 -23.98
CA ALA A 322 -7.02 9.32 -22.93
C ALA A 322 -5.56 9.26 -23.46
N GLN A 323 -5.31 8.62 -24.60
CA GLN A 323 -3.97 8.54 -25.19
C GLN A 323 -3.42 9.91 -25.60
N THR A 324 -4.26 10.78 -26.15
CA THR A 324 -3.88 12.10 -26.64
C THR A 324 -3.48 13.03 -25.50
N HIS A 325 -4.17 12.96 -24.36
CA HIS A 325 -3.98 13.90 -23.25
C HIS A 325 -3.09 13.38 -22.12
N ARG A 326 -2.73 12.08 -22.11
CA ARG A 326 -1.98 11.44 -21.01
C ARG A 326 -0.65 12.13 -20.68
N ASP A 327 0.01 12.71 -21.68
CA ASP A 327 1.30 13.41 -21.50
C ASP A 327 1.16 14.74 -20.75
N HIS A 328 -0.04 15.31 -20.70
CA HIS A 328 -0.32 16.61 -20.09
C HIS A 328 -1.29 16.55 -18.89
N PHE A 329 -2.21 15.57 -18.86
CA PHE A 329 -3.24 15.45 -17.84
C PHE A 329 -2.91 14.32 -16.85
N ALA A 330 -2.25 14.70 -15.75
CA ALA A 330 -1.92 13.78 -14.67
C ALA A 330 -3.13 13.57 -13.73
N ASP A 331 -3.82 12.45 -13.91
CA ASP A 331 -4.93 12.02 -13.05
C ASP A 331 -4.64 10.65 -12.43
N PRO A 332 -4.64 10.50 -11.09
CA PRO A 332 -4.44 9.20 -10.45
C PRO A 332 -5.49 8.15 -10.85
N ARG A 333 -6.65 8.55 -11.39
CA ARG A 333 -7.67 7.62 -11.91
C ARG A 333 -7.27 6.98 -13.24
N GLY A 334 -6.32 7.55 -13.97
CA GLY A 334 -5.87 7.03 -15.27
C GLY A 334 -5.23 5.64 -15.20
N VAL A 335 -4.82 5.19 -14.01
CA VAL A 335 -4.21 3.87 -13.75
C VAL A 335 -5.13 2.91 -12.98
N ALA A 336 -6.36 3.33 -12.64
CA ALA A 336 -7.31 2.47 -11.93
C ALA A 336 -7.57 1.19 -12.74
N GLY A 337 -7.51 0.03 -12.08
CA GLY A 337 -7.70 -1.25 -12.75
C GLY A 337 -6.56 -1.73 -13.64
N TYR A 338 -5.40 -1.06 -13.61
CA TYR A 338 -4.29 -1.42 -14.48
C TYR A 338 -3.79 -2.84 -14.21
N ARG A 339 -3.84 -3.67 -15.25
CA ARG A 339 -3.05 -4.90 -15.38
C ARG A 339 -2.44 -4.94 -16.76
N ARG A 340 -1.26 -5.55 -16.87
CA ARG A 340 -0.54 -5.65 -18.15
C ARG A 340 -1.37 -6.37 -19.22
N ILE A 341 -2.03 -7.47 -18.86
CA ILE A 341 -2.79 -8.34 -19.77
C ILE A 341 -3.98 -7.64 -20.46
N TRP A 342 -4.56 -6.62 -19.83
CA TRP A 342 -5.71 -5.88 -20.36
C TRP A 342 -5.49 -4.37 -20.41
N LYS A 343 -4.23 -3.93 -20.46
CA LYS A 343 -3.86 -2.50 -20.46
C LYS A 343 -4.58 -1.69 -21.54
N SER A 344 -4.96 -2.34 -22.63
CA SER A 344 -5.65 -1.74 -23.77
C SER A 344 -7.05 -1.24 -23.43
N MET A 345 -7.67 -1.73 -22.36
CA MET A 345 -8.98 -1.29 -21.84
C MET A 345 -8.87 -0.27 -20.70
N VAL A 346 -7.66 0.07 -20.25
CA VAL A 346 -7.42 0.89 -19.06
C VAL A 346 -7.38 2.37 -19.43
N TYR A 347 -8.55 3.00 -19.39
CA TYR A 347 -8.79 4.43 -19.56
C TYR A 347 -10.15 4.81 -18.96
N GLN A 348 -10.34 6.09 -18.65
CA GLN A 348 -11.63 6.60 -18.19
C GLN A 348 -12.57 6.80 -19.39
N ILE A 349 -13.85 6.49 -19.21
CA ILE A 349 -14.88 6.82 -20.20
C ILE A 349 -15.12 8.33 -20.15
N ALA A 350 -14.91 9.01 -21.28
CA ALA A 350 -15.08 10.45 -21.37
C ALA A 350 -16.56 10.78 -21.64
N VAL A 351 -17.21 11.50 -20.73
CA VAL A 351 -18.64 11.83 -20.78
C VAL A 351 -18.87 13.18 -21.44
N GLU A 352 -19.82 13.26 -22.38
CA GLU A 352 -20.24 14.51 -23.01
C GLU A 352 -21.52 15.07 -22.37
N ARG A 353 -22.44 14.18 -21.94
CA ARG A 353 -23.76 14.59 -21.43
C ARG A 353 -24.25 13.67 -20.31
N SER A 354 -25.07 14.23 -19.42
CA SER A 354 -25.77 13.50 -18.36
C SER A 354 -27.18 14.05 -18.12
N LYS A 355 -28.13 13.19 -17.74
CA LYS A 355 -29.49 13.56 -17.30
C LYS A 355 -30.17 12.39 -16.59
N GLY A 356 -30.85 12.64 -15.46
CA GLY A 356 -31.60 11.60 -14.75
C GLY A 356 -30.69 10.47 -14.26
N SER A 357 -31.00 9.21 -14.58
CA SER A 357 -30.15 8.04 -14.28
C SER A 357 -29.08 7.76 -15.35
N LYS A 358 -28.85 8.65 -16.32
CA LYS A 358 -28.13 8.34 -17.56
C LYS A 358 -26.90 9.22 -17.83
N LEU A 359 -25.91 8.61 -18.46
CA LEU A 359 -24.73 9.26 -19.06
C LEU A 359 -24.62 8.92 -20.55
N TRP A 360 -24.05 9.83 -21.32
CA TRP A 360 -23.65 9.62 -22.71
C TRP A 360 -22.17 9.98 -22.86
N ASP A 361 -21.38 9.02 -23.34
CA ASP A 361 -19.97 9.25 -23.62
C ASP A 361 -19.76 9.97 -24.96
N ILE A 362 -18.52 10.39 -25.21
CA ILE A 362 -18.12 11.06 -26.46
C ILE A 362 -18.21 10.14 -27.70
N ASP A 363 -18.32 8.83 -27.49
CA ASP A 363 -18.56 7.81 -28.52
C ASP A 363 -20.06 7.71 -28.89
N GLY A 364 -20.95 8.30 -28.09
CA GLY A 364 -22.40 8.25 -28.26
C GLY A 364 -23.06 7.08 -27.54
N ASN A 365 -22.31 6.32 -26.75
CA ASN A 365 -22.84 5.22 -25.96
C ASN A 365 -23.63 5.77 -24.77
N GLN A 366 -24.83 5.23 -24.56
CA GLN A 366 -25.63 5.50 -23.39
C GLN A 366 -25.30 4.52 -22.26
N TYR A 367 -25.32 5.01 -21.02
CA TYR A 367 -25.14 4.22 -19.81
C TYR A 367 -26.23 4.50 -18.78
N VAL A 368 -26.70 3.47 -18.07
CA VAL A 368 -27.32 3.60 -16.74
C VAL A 368 -26.19 3.86 -15.73
N ASP A 369 -26.24 5.00 -15.07
CA ASP A 369 -25.22 5.42 -14.11
C ASP A 369 -25.53 4.92 -12.71
N ILE A 370 -24.78 3.93 -12.25
CA ILE A 370 -24.82 3.49 -10.86
C ILE A 370 -23.61 3.99 -10.06
N ALA A 371 -22.73 4.82 -10.65
CA ALA A 371 -21.71 5.54 -9.90
C ALA A 371 -22.29 6.81 -9.26
N MET A 372 -23.24 7.46 -9.94
CA MET A 372 -24.00 8.64 -9.50
C MET A 372 -23.13 9.72 -8.83
N GLY A 373 -22.03 10.06 -9.51
CA GLY A 373 -21.06 11.02 -8.98
C GLY A 373 -20.50 10.61 -7.62
N PHE A 374 -20.23 9.32 -7.42
CA PHE A 374 -19.70 8.77 -6.17
C PHE A 374 -20.63 9.00 -4.97
N GLY A 375 -21.94 8.99 -5.23
CA GLY A 375 -22.98 9.19 -4.22
C GLY A 375 -23.42 10.64 -4.03
N LEU A 376 -22.99 11.57 -4.88
CA LEU A 376 -23.44 12.97 -4.81
C LEU A 376 -24.82 13.18 -5.46
N ASN A 377 -25.14 12.46 -6.54
CA ASN A 377 -26.34 12.70 -7.33
C ASN A 377 -27.56 11.89 -6.81
N LEU A 378 -28.01 12.16 -5.58
CA LEU A 378 -29.20 11.48 -5.02
C LEU A 378 -30.44 11.65 -5.90
N PHE A 379 -30.60 12.83 -6.51
CA PHE A 379 -31.74 13.21 -7.35
C PHE A 379 -31.50 13.01 -8.86
N GLY A 380 -30.54 12.17 -9.23
CA GLY A 380 -30.15 12.04 -10.64
C GLY A 380 -29.13 13.09 -11.08
N GLN A 381 -28.68 12.94 -12.32
CA GLN A 381 -27.82 13.85 -13.04
C GLN A 381 -28.61 15.07 -13.49
N SER A 382 -28.11 16.28 -13.19
CA SER A 382 -28.68 17.57 -13.61
C SER A 382 -30.19 17.68 -13.32
N PRO A 383 -30.63 17.55 -12.04
CA PRO A 383 -32.03 17.67 -11.69
C PRO A 383 -32.54 19.10 -11.97
N ASP A 384 -33.78 19.20 -12.46
CA ASP A 384 -34.32 20.48 -12.96
C ASP A 384 -34.40 21.55 -11.87
N PHE A 385 -34.79 21.17 -10.65
CA PHE A 385 -34.93 22.10 -9.54
C PHE A 385 -33.59 22.72 -9.10
N VAL A 386 -32.48 21.97 -9.18
CA VAL A 386 -31.13 22.51 -8.91
C VAL A 386 -30.65 23.33 -10.10
N THR A 387 -30.79 22.82 -11.32
CA THR A 387 -30.36 23.51 -12.55
C THR A 387 -31.01 24.89 -12.66
N LYS A 388 -32.31 24.97 -12.38
CA LYS A 388 -33.06 26.22 -12.34
C LYS A 388 -32.48 27.20 -11.32
N ALA A 389 -32.21 26.76 -10.09
CA ALA A 389 -31.66 27.64 -9.06
C ALA A 389 -30.23 28.11 -9.36
N LEU A 390 -29.43 27.28 -10.03
CA LEU A 390 -28.11 27.69 -10.51
C LEU A 390 -28.22 28.78 -11.58
N HIS A 391 -29.13 28.65 -12.54
CA HIS A 391 -29.39 29.70 -13.53
C HIS A 391 -29.87 31.00 -12.86
N GLU A 392 -30.85 30.92 -11.96
CA GLU A 392 -31.34 32.09 -11.23
C GLU A 392 -30.26 32.78 -10.40
N GLN A 393 -29.32 32.01 -9.84
CA GLN A 393 -28.16 32.58 -9.14
C GLN A 393 -27.19 33.23 -10.13
N LEU A 394 -26.90 32.61 -11.27
CA LEU A 394 -26.04 33.20 -12.31
C LEU A 394 -26.59 34.53 -12.84
N ASP A 395 -27.92 34.64 -13.00
CA ASP A 395 -28.59 35.86 -13.44
C ASP A 395 -28.43 37.02 -12.42
N ARG A 396 -28.22 36.69 -11.14
CA ARG A 396 -27.98 37.67 -10.07
C ARG A 396 -26.50 38.00 -9.89
N GLY A 397 -25.62 37.03 -10.16
CA GLY A 397 -24.17 37.14 -9.99
C GLY A 397 -23.55 36.03 -9.14
N VAL A 398 -22.23 36.07 -9.01
CA VAL A 398 -21.42 35.07 -8.29
C VAL A 398 -20.34 35.77 -7.47
N GLU A 399 -20.78 36.69 -6.62
CA GLU A 399 -19.90 37.51 -5.81
C GLU A 399 -19.15 36.65 -4.79
N VAL A 400 -17.83 36.58 -4.94
CA VAL A 400 -16.91 36.01 -3.96
C VAL A 400 -16.29 37.15 -3.15
N GLY A 401 -16.34 37.05 -1.82
CA GLY A 401 -15.81 38.05 -0.89
C GLY A 401 -16.88 38.58 0.06
N PRO A 402 -17.95 39.23 -0.43
CA PRO A 402 -19.10 39.62 0.40
C PRO A 402 -19.85 38.39 0.97
N GLN A 403 -20.67 38.62 1.99
CA GLN A 403 -21.49 37.57 2.60
C GLN A 403 -22.69 37.23 1.70
N SER A 404 -22.94 35.94 1.47
CA SER A 404 -24.13 35.46 0.76
C SER A 404 -25.38 35.57 1.64
N ALA A 405 -26.44 36.17 1.11
CA ALA A 405 -27.70 36.41 1.83
C ALA A 405 -28.41 35.11 2.26
N ILE A 406 -28.27 34.04 1.47
CA ILE A 406 -28.93 32.75 1.74
C ILE A 406 -28.14 31.86 2.71
N ALA A 407 -26.90 32.23 3.06
CA ALA A 407 -26.03 31.38 3.88
C ALA A 407 -26.65 31.04 5.25
N GLY A 408 -27.31 32.01 5.88
CA GLY A 408 -27.99 31.82 7.17
C GLY A 408 -29.18 30.85 7.09
N GLU A 409 -29.99 30.96 6.04
CA GLU A 409 -31.12 30.06 5.80
C GLU A 409 -30.66 28.62 5.53
N VAL A 410 -29.64 28.44 4.70
CA VAL A 410 -29.05 27.12 4.44
C VAL A 410 -28.46 26.52 5.72
N ALA A 411 -27.79 27.34 6.55
CA ALA A 411 -27.26 26.89 7.84
C ALA A 411 -28.39 26.45 8.79
N GLN A 412 -29.49 27.20 8.83
CA GLN A 412 -30.67 26.83 9.62
C GLN A 412 -31.28 25.50 9.16
N LEU A 413 -31.50 25.32 7.85
CA LEU A 413 -32.00 24.06 7.30
C LEU A 413 -31.07 22.89 7.64
N LEU A 414 -29.77 23.08 7.52
CA LEU A 414 -28.78 22.05 7.87
C LEU A 414 -28.85 21.70 9.37
N CYS A 415 -28.99 22.70 10.24
CA CYS A 415 -29.20 22.52 11.68
C CYS A 415 -30.48 21.73 11.99
N ASP A 416 -31.59 22.03 11.30
CA ASP A 416 -32.87 21.33 11.48
C ASP A 416 -32.73 19.83 11.16
N PHE A 417 -32.10 19.47 10.03
CA PHE A 417 -31.89 18.07 9.65
C PHE A 417 -30.90 17.35 10.57
N SER A 418 -29.81 18.01 10.94
CA SER A 418 -28.74 17.43 11.75
C SER A 418 -29.02 17.47 13.27
N ARG A 419 -30.10 18.12 13.69
CA ARG A 419 -30.44 18.44 15.09
C ARG A 419 -29.25 19.08 15.83
N LYS A 420 -28.53 19.95 15.12
CA LYS A 420 -27.39 20.72 15.66
C LYS A 420 -27.75 22.17 15.84
N GLU A 421 -26.97 22.87 16.63
CA GLU A 421 -27.27 24.24 17.04
C GLU A 421 -26.65 25.26 16.09
N ARG A 422 -25.51 24.93 15.47
CA ARG A 422 -24.77 25.82 14.57
C ARG A 422 -24.18 25.04 13.41
N ALA A 423 -24.02 25.70 12.27
CA ALA A 423 -23.37 25.14 11.10
C ALA A 423 -22.47 26.15 10.39
N THR A 424 -21.47 25.64 9.66
CA THR A 424 -20.60 26.40 8.76
C THR A 424 -20.38 25.64 7.46
N PHE A 425 -19.77 26.31 6.49
CA PHE A 425 -19.54 25.80 5.13
C PHE A 425 -18.05 25.69 4.82
N CYS A 426 -17.72 24.78 3.89
CA CYS A 426 -16.40 24.45 3.37
C CYS A 426 -16.51 24.28 1.85
N CYS A 427 -15.40 24.15 1.14
CA CYS A 427 -15.40 23.84 -0.29
C CYS A 427 -15.58 22.35 -0.56
N THR A 428 -15.11 21.48 0.36
CA THR A 428 -15.14 20.02 0.22
C THR A 428 -15.45 19.32 1.53
N GLY A 429 -15.84 18.04 1.46
CA GLY A 429 -15.99 17.20 2.65
C GLY A 429 -14.67 17.00 3.42
N SER A 430 -13.53 16.96 2.72
CA SER A 430 -12.21 16.87 3.37
C SER A 430 -11.89 18.10 4.21
N GLU A 431 -12.25 19.29 3.73
CA GLU A 431 -12.14 20.53 4.52
C GLU A 431 -13.09 20.52 5.73
N ALA A 432 -14.29 19.96 5.60
CA ALA A 432 -15.23 19.84 6.71
C ALA A 432 -14.69 18.94 7.84
N VAL A 433 -14.08 17.80 7.50
CA VAL A 433 -13.41 16.93 8.48
C VAL A 433 -12.20 17.63 9.10
N MET A 434 -11.39 18.30 8.29
CA MET A 434 -10.26 19.09 8.79
C MET A 434 -10.72 20.15 9.81
N ALA A 435 -11.80 20.88 9.51
CA ALA A 435 -12.40 21.86 10.40
C ALA A 435 -12.90 21.20 11.70
N ALA A 436 -13.61 20.07 11.61
CA ALA A 436 -14.15 19.36 12.77
C ALA A 436 -13.04 18.91 13.74
N LEU A 437 -11.95 18.32 13.23
CA LEU A 437 -10.81 17.94 14.06
C LEU A 437 -10.12 19.16 14.68
N ARG A 438 -10.03 20.28 13.95
CA ARG A 438 -9.44 21.52 14.46
C ARG A 438 -10.26 22.12 15.60
N LEU A 439 -11.59 22.15 15.46
CA LEU A 439 -12.48 22.61 16.53
C LEU A 439 -12.42 21.71 17.75
N ALA A 440 -12.44 20.38 17.56
CA ALA A 440 -12.33 19.44 18.67
C ALA A 440 -11.04 19.66 19.48
N ARG A 441 -9.90 19.86 18.81
CA ARG A 441 -8.62 20.13 19.49
C ARG A 441 -8.60 21.47 20.21
N THR A 442 -9.15 22.51 19.59
CA THR A 442 -9.23 23.86 20.17
C THR A 442 -10.01 23.82 21.48
N VAL A 443 -11.17 23.15 21.47
CA VAL A 443 -12.07 23.12 22.63
C VAL A 443 -11.64 22.13 23.71
N THR A 444 -11.04 21.00 23.33
CA THR A 444 -10.62 19.99 24.33
C THR A 444 -9.21 20.23 24.88
N GLY A 445 -8.38 21.02 24.18
CA GLY A 445 -6.95 21.18 24.49
C GLY A 445 -6.11 19.92 24.25
N LYS A 446 -6.69 18.87 23.65
CA LYS A 446 -6.03 17.58 23.40
C LYS A 446 -5.52 17.51 21.96
N SER A 447 -4.48 16.72 21.70
CA SER A 447 -3.82 16.67 20.38
C SER A 447 -4.21 15.46 19.52
N LYS A 448 -4.46 14.29 20.13
CA LYS A 448 -4.71 13.06 19.37
C LYS A 448 -6.18 12.92 18.99
N PHE A 449 -6.44 12.14 17.96
CA PHE A 449 -7.79 11.71 17.61
C PHE A 449 -7.79 10.24 17.20
N VAL A 450 -8.96 9.62 17.25
CA VAL A 450 -9.18 8.23 16.84
C VAL A 450 -10.02 8.22 15.58
N TYR A 451 -9.71 7.32 14.66
CA TYR A 451 -10.61 6.87 13.59
C TYR A 451 -10.33 5.40 13.28
N PHE A 452 -11.06 4.79 12.35
CA PHE A 452 -11.05 3.35 12.17
C PHE A 452 -10.45 2.90 10.84
N ASN A 453 -9.87 1.70 10.85
CA ASN A 453 -9.39 1.02 9.64
C ASN A 453 -10.55 0.87 8.65
N LYS A 454 -10.28 1.16 7.37
CA LYS A 454 -11.24 1.23 6.25
C LYS A 454 -12.15 2.47 6.21
N ASP A 455 -12.14 3.35 7.22
CA ASP A 455 -12.82 4.64 7.10
C ASP A 455 -12.18 5.48 6.00
N TYR A 456 -13.01 6.26 5.29
CA TYR A 456 -12.52 7.29 4.37
C TYR A 456 -13.02 8.69 4.76
N HIS A 457 -12.08 9.55 5.18
CA HIS A 457 -12.37 10.90 5.68
C HIS A 457 -11.78 12.03 4.82
N GLY A 458 -11.51 11.73 3.54
CA GLY A 458 -10.89 12.68 2.61
C GLY A 458 -9.39 12.44 2.41
N ASN A 459 -8.69 13.49 1.95
CA ASN A 459 -7.32 13.37 1.45
C ASN A 459 -6.31 14.33 2.12
N PHE A 460 -6.63 14.92 3.27
CA PHE A 460 -5.64 15.69 4.02
C PHE A 460 -4.82 14.76 4.91
N ASP A 461 -3.55 15.11 5.12
CA ASP A 461 -2.51 14.19 5.61
C ASP A 461 -2.85 13.41 6.89
N GLN A 462 -3.58 14.01 7.84
CA GLN A 462 -3.82 13.38 9.15
C GLN A 462 -4.75 12.17 9.08
N VAL A 463 -5.66 12.12 8.10
CA VAL A 463 -6.59 10.99 7.93
C VAL A 463 -6.08 9.97 6.92
N LEU A 464 -4.86 10.16 6.40
CA LEU A 464 -4.17 9.22 5.50
C LEU A 464 -3.18 8.35 6.27
N CYS A 465 -3.64 7.72 7.34
CA CYS A 465 -2.87 6.79 8.16
C CYS A 465 -3.51 5.39 8.15
N ARG A 466 -2.72 4.39 8.53
CA ARG A 466 -3.14 3.01 8.70
C ARG A 466 -2.60 2.45 10.01
N SER A 467 -3.28 1.47 10.57
CA SER A 467 -2.80 0.74 11.75
C SER A 467 -2.08 -0.54 11.30
N SER A 468 -0.90 -0.79 11.84
CA SER A 468 -0.24 -2.10 11.76
C SER A 468 -0.08 -2.66 13.18
N ARG A 469 -0.27 -3.97 13.34
CA ARG A 469 0.10 -4.67 14.57
C ARG A 469 1.56 -5.09 14.47
N ILE A 470 2.36 -4.67 15.44
CA ILE A 470 3.72 -5.18 15.66
C ILE A 470 3.71 -5.78 17.07
N GLY A 471 3.56 -7.10 17.15
CA GLY A 471 3.22 -7.80 18.39
C GLY A 471 1.87 -7.31 18.96
N ASP A 472 1.81 -7.08 20.27
CA ASP A 472 0.62 -6.55 20.96
C ASP A 472 0.40 -5.04 20.78
N ARG A 473 1.31 -4.34 20.10
CA ARG A 473 1.25 -2.88 19.95
C ARG A 473 0.73 -2.51 18.57
N ARG A 474 -0.28 -1.65 18.55
CA ARG A 474 -0.72 -0.94 17.34
C ARG A 474 0.19 0.25 17.08
N ILE A 475 0.69 0.34 15.86
CA ILE A 475 1.46 1.49 15.38
C ILE A 475 0.71 2.11 14.22
N SER A 476 0.41 3.40 14.32
CA SER A 476 -0.12 4.18 13.22
C SER A 476 1.02 4.64 12.32
N SER A 477 0.90 4.35 11.03
CA SER A 477 1.87 4.73 9.99
C SER A 477 1.15 5.46 8.85
N PRO A 478 1.85 6.31 8.08
CA PRO A 478 1.31 6.87 6.84
C PRO A 478 0.76 5.78 5.92
N ALA A 479 -0.35 6.05 5.25
CA ALA A 479 -0.99 5.09 4.34
C ALA A 479 -0.43 5.16 2.91
N ALA A 480 0.25 6.26 2.55
CA ALA A 480 0.77 6.48 1.20
C ALA A 480 2.05 7.34 1.20
N PRO A 481 2.87 7.25 0.12
CA PRO A 481 4.03 8.11 -0.08
C PRO A 481 3.68 9.60 -0.06
N GLY A 482 4.54 10.39 0.58
CA GLY A 482 4.39 11.84 0.64
C GLY A 482 3.66 12.35 1.87
N VAL A 483 3.10 11.47 2.70
CA VAL A 483 2.52 11.82 4.01
C VAL A 483 3.59 11.64 5.11
N PRO A 484 4.02 12.71 5.80
CA PRO A 484 4.98 12.62 6.90
C PRO A 484 4.47 11.79 8.10
N GLN A 485 5.38 11.05 8.75
CA GLN A 485 5.09 10.28 9.96
C GLN A 485 4.51 11.14 11.11
N THR A 486 4.88 12.43 11.19
CA THR A 486 4.40 13.36 12.21
C THR A 486 2.88 13.54 12.23
N PHE A 487 2.20 13.29 11.10
CA PHE A 487 0.74 13.30 11.07
C PHE A 487 0.14 12.02 11.65
N ALA A 488 0.73 10.86 11.33
CA ALA A 488 0.34 9.57 11.90
C ALA A 488 0.55 9.50 13.42
N ASP A 489 1.53 10.23 13.96
CA ASP A 489 1.78 10.29 15.41
C ASP A 489 0.61 10.91 16.21
N ASN A 490 -0.26 11.69 15.55
CA ASN A 490 -1.45 12.30 16.16
C ASN A 490 -2.73 11.50 15.92
N ALA A 491 -2.69 10.48 15.07
CA ALA A 491 -3.80 9.57 14.82
C ALA A 491 -3.66 8.28 15.63
N ILE A 492 -4.78 7.75 16.11
CA ILE A 492 -4.87 6.41 16.66
C ILE A 492 -5.87 5.64 15.79
N VAL A 493 -5.37 4.74 14.95
CA VAL A 493 -6.22 3.97 14.02
C VAL A 493 -6.58 2.62 14.65
N LEU A 494 -7.87 2.34 14.80
CA LEU A 494 -8.43 1.15 15.47
C LEU A 494 -9.31 0.33 14.53
N ASP A 495 -9.65 -0.90 14.92
CA ASP A 495 -10.57 -1.74 14.14
C ASP A 495 -12.03 -1.39 14.49
N TYR A 496 -12.83 -1.08 13.46
CA TYR A 496 -14.22 -0.65 13.63
C TYR A 496 -15.10 -1.76 14.19
N GLY A 497 -16.06 -1.41 15.06
CA GLY A 497 -16.99 -2.38 15.65
C GLY A 497 -16.40 -3.33 16.70
N THR A 498 -15.16 -3.12 17.16
CA THR A 498 -14.48 -4.07 18.07
C THR A 498 -14.52 -3.65 19.55
N PRO A 499 -14.63 -4.59 20.51
CA PRO A 499 -14.54 -4.27 21.94
C PRO A 499 -13.20 -3.65 22.33
N GLU A 500 -12.11 -4.04 21.67
CA GLU A 500 -10.77 -3.48 21.90
C GLU A 500 -10.76 -1.98 21.63
N ALA A 501 -11.44 -1.52 20.56
CA ALA A 501 -11.49 -0.10 20.27
C ALA A 501 -12.17 0.70 21.40
N LEU A 502 -13.26 0.19 21.97
CA LEU A 502 -13.93 0.82 23.12
C LEU A 502 -13.02 0.88 24.35
N GLN A 503 -12.24 -0.18 24.60
CA GLN A 503 -11.28 -0.20 25.71
C GLN A 503 -10.18 0.86 25.53
N VAL A 504 -9.67 1.03 24.31
CA VAL A 504 -8.66 2.05 24.01
C VAL A 504 -9.23 3.45 24.24
N LEU A 505 -10.46 3.72 23.79
CA LEU A 505 -11.14 5.00 24.01
C LEU A 505 -11.29 5.33 25.50
N GLU A 506 -11.63 4.35 26.33
CA GLU A 506 -11.72 4.51 27.78
C GLU A 506 -10.34 4.79 28.40
N GLN A 507 -9.33 3.96 28.06
CA GLN A 507 -7.99 4.01 28.67
C GLN A 507 -7.15 5.23 28.27
N ARG A 508 -7.34 5.76 27.06
CA ARG A 508 -6.54 6.87 26.51
C ARG A 508 -7.35 8.17 26.37
N SER A 509 -8.50 8.24 27.02
CA SER A 509 -9.43 9.37 26.93
C SER A 509 -8.80 10.74 27.24
N ASP A 510 -7.79 10.79 28.12
CA ASP A 510 -7.12 12.03 28.53
C ASP A 510 -6.35 12.72 27.39
N GLU A 511 -5.92 11.98 26.36
CA GLU A 511 -5.14 12.52 25.23
C GLU A 511 -5.94 12.65 23.92
N ILE A 512 -7.17 12.12 23.87
CA ILE A 512 -8.00 12.07 22.66
C ILE A 512 -8.96 13.26 22.63
N ALA A 513 -8.78 14.15 21.65
CA ALA A 513 -9.67 15.27 21.35
C ALA A 513 -10.99 14.81 20.71
N ALA A 514 -10.91 13.84 19.80
CA ALA A 514 -12.06 13.40 19.02
C ALA A 514 -12.00 11.92 18.64
N VAL A 515 -13.19 11.35 18.45
CA VAL A 515 -13.41 10.08 17.75
C VAL A 515 -14.15 10.43 16.46
N LEU A 516 -13.46 10.31 15.33
CA LEU A 516 -13.96 10.52 13.98
C LEU A 516 -14.42 9.17 13.41
N ILE A 517 -15.65 9.12 12.90
CA ILE A 517 -16.33 7.86 12.57
C ILE A 517 -17.04 8.01 11.24
N GLU A 518 -16.84 7.06 10.32
CA GLU A 518 -17.77 6.83 9.22
C GLU A 518 -18.89 5.90 9.76
N PRO A 519 -20.14 6.37 9.95
CA PRO A 519 -21.15 5.61 10.70
C PRO A 519 -21.43 4.22 10.12
N VAL A 520 -21.47 4.14 8.79
CA VAL A 520 -21.38 2.90 8.03
C VAL A 520 -20.25 3.08 7.03
N GLN A 521 -19.21 2.27 7.17
CA GLN A 521 -18.04 2.35 6.31
C GLN A 521 -18.46 2.11 4.87
N SER A 522 -18.15 3.04 3.98
CA SER A 522 -18.50 2.90 2.59
C SER A 522 -17.75 1.73 1.93
N ALA A 523 -16.58 1.35 2.46
CA ALA A 523 -15.85 0.15 2.07
C ALA A 523 -16.47 -1.17 2.59
N ASP A 524 -17.32 -1.12 3.62
CA ASP A 524 -17.96 -2.30 4.24
C ASP A 524 -19.41 -2.03 4.66
N PRO A 525 -20.37 -1.96 3.70
CA PRO A 525 -21.76 -1.67 4.01
C PRO A 525 -22.49 -2.72 4.88
N PHE A 526 -21.91 -3.91 5.06
CA PHE A 526 -22.46 -4.94 5.95
C PHE A 526 -22.29 -4.58 7.43
N LEU A 527 -21.21 -3.87 7.77
CA LEU A 527 -20.92 -3.50 9.14
C LEU A 527 -21.73 -2.26 9.55
N GLN A 528 -22.86 -2.49 10.22
CA GLN A 528 -23.78 -1.45 10.72
C GLN A 528 -23.89 -1.48 12.25
N PRO A 529 -22.82 -1.15 13.01
CA PRO A 529 -22.68 -1.54 14.41
C PRO A 529 -23.34 -0.52 15.35
N LYS A 530 -24.68 -0.53 15.44
CA LYS A 530 -25.46 0.42 16.25
C LYS A 530 -25.02 0.47 17.71
N GLU A 531 -24.86 -0.68 18.36
CA GLU A 531 -24.49 -0.77 19.77
C GLU A 531 -23.09 -0.21 20.03
N PHE A 532 -22.18 -0.41 19.07
CA PHE A 532 -20.84 0.17 19.12
C PHE A 532 -20.86 1.70 19.02
N LEU A 533 -21.66 2.25 18.09
CA LEU A 533 -21.86 3.70 17.96
C LEU A 533 -22.46 4.31 19.23
N GLN A 534 -23.45 3.65 19.84
CA GLN A 534 -24.02 4.06 21.13
C GLN A 534 -22.98 4.04 22.26
N ALA A 535 -22.14 3.01 22.30
CA ALA A 535 -21.05 2.91 23.28
C ALA A 535 -20.03 4.04 23.10
N ILE A 536 -19.59 4.34 21.87
CA ILE A 536 -18.72 5.48 21.60
C ILE A 536 -19.38 6.79 22.04
N ARG A 537 -20.68 6.98 21.75
CA ARG A 537 -21.37 8.21 22.15
C ARG A 537 -21.39 8.40 23.65
N ARG A 538 -21.62 7.33 24.42
CA ARG A 538 -21.53 7.37 25.89
C ARG A 538 -20.11 7.75 26.33
N ILE A 539 -19.09 7.05 25.84
CA ILE A 539 -17.69 7.25 26.23
C ILE A 539 -17.23 8.68 25.93
N THR A 540 -17.48 9.16 24.71
CA THR A 540 -17.10 10.53 24.28
C THR A 540 -17.73 11.61 25.15
N ARG A 541 -19.02 11.44 25.50
CA ARG A 541 -19.74 12.35 26.40
C ARG A 541 -19.15 12.34 27.81
N GLU A 542 -18.89 11.17 28.39
CA GLU A 542 -18.35 11.02 29.75
C GLU A 542 -16.90 11.53 29.89
N LYS A 543 -16.12 11.45 28.81
CA LYS A 543 -14.66 11.67 28.85
C LYS A 543 -14.19 12.99 28.23
N ASN A 544 -15.11 13.90 27.92
CA ASN A 544 -14.81 15.15 27.24
C ASN A 544 -13.99 14.94 25.94
N MET A 545 -14.55 14.14 25.04
CA MET A 545 -14.04 13.95 23.67
C MET A 545 -15.16 14.31 22.69
N ALA A 546 -14.82 14.89 21.54
CA ALA A 546 -15.80 15.12 20.49
C ALA A 546 -16.11 13.81 19.77
N MET A 547 -17.38 13.42 19.69
CA MET A 547 -17.82 12.47 18.67
C MET A 547 -18.07 13.22 17.37
N ILE A 548 -17.39 12.83 16.30
CA ILE A 548 -17.55 13.41 14.97
C ILE A 548 -18.05 12.30 14.04
N MET A 549 -19.25 12.47 13.48
CA MET A 549 -19.76 11.57 12.45
C MET A 549 -19.53 12.15 11.07
N ASP A 550 -18.77 11.43 10.25
CA ASP A 550 -18.59 11.76 8.85
C ASP A 550 -19.78 11.29 8.01
N GLU A 551 -20.71 12.20 7.77
CA GLU A 551 -21.95 11.98 7.03
C GLU A 551 -21.82 12.44 5.57
N VAL A 552 -20.60 12.56 5.03
CA VAL A 552 -20.40 12.98 3.64
C VAL A 552 -21.03 11.98 2.64
N ILE A 553 -21.08 10.68 2.95
CA ILE A 553 -21.80 9.67 2.15
C ILE A 553 -23.23 9.43 2.66
N THR A 554 -23.37 9.25 3.97
CA THR A 554 -24.60 8.74 4.61
C THR A 554 -25.63 9.84 4.88
N GLY A 555 -25.20 11.09 5.00
CA GLY A 555 -26.03 12.25 5.27
C GLY A 555 -27.05 12.47 4.16
N PHE A 556 -28.32 12.69 4.55
CA PHE A 556 -29.48 12.81 3.65
C PHE A 556 -29.83 11.58 2.81
N ARG A 557 -28.96 10.56 2.80
CA ARG A 557 -29.11 9.30 2.04
C ARG A 557 -29.84 8.23 2.82
N ALA A 558 -29.38 7.96 4.04
CA ALA A 558 -29.94 6.89 4.88
C ALA A 558 -31.31 7.28 5.46
N ALA A 559 -31.41 8.51 5.94
CA ALA A 559 -32.62 9.17 6.41
C ALA A 559 -32.46 10.68 6.17
N GLN A 560 -33.49 11.46 6.50
CA GLN A 560 -33.45 12.92 6.37
C GLN A 560 -32.32 13.51 7.23
N GLY A 561 -32.16 13.03 8.46
CA GLY A 561 -31.05 13.35 9.35
C GLY A 561 -29.80 12.45 9.19
N GLY A 562 -29.71 11.67 8.10
CA GLY A 562 -28.56 10.79 7.84
C GLY A 562 -28.50 9.54 8.71
N ALA A 563 -27.31 8.97 8.85
CA ALA A 563 -27.05 7.80 9.69
C ALA A 563 -27.29 8.09 11.18
N GLN A 564 -27.15 9.35 11.62
CA GLN A 564 -27.50 9.75 12.99
C GLN A 564 -28.97 9.46 13.32
N GLU A 565 -29.89 9.80 12.43
CA GLU A 565 -31.32 9.47 12.59
C GLU A 565 -31.55 7.96 12.45
N TRP A 566 -30.89 7.31 11.48
CA TRP A 566 -31.01 5.86 11.26
C TRP A 566 -30.66 5.03 12.49
N PHE A 567 -29.55 5.35 13.16
CA PHE A 567 -29.11 4.64 14.37
C PHE A 567 -29.66 5.23 15.67
N ASP A 568 -30.30 6.41 15.60
CA ASP A 568 -30.62 7.25 16.75
C ASP A 568 -29.40 7.52 17.65
N VAL A 569 -28.29 7.90 17.03
CA VAL A 569 -27.03 8.25 17.70
C VAL A 569 -26.55 9.59 17.17
N TRP A 570 -26.77 10.66 17.93
CA TRP A 570 -26.43 12.02 17.53
C TRP A 570 -25.06 12.45 18.08
N ALA A 571 -24.10 12.69 17.19
CA ALA A 571 -22.74 13.09 17.50
C ALA A 571 -22.64 14.53 18.05
N ASP A 572 -21.46 15.00 18.44
CA ASP A 572 -21.26 16.41 18.80
C ASP A 572 -21.14 17.29 17.55
N MET A 573 -20.46 16.76 16.53
CA MET A 573 -20.27 17.39 15.23
C MET A 573 -20.53 16.38 14.11
N SER A 574 -20.92 16.88 12.95
CA SER A 574 -21.18 16.08 11.75
C SER A 574 -20.74 16.81 10.50
N THR A 575 -20.05 16.09 9.60
CA THR A 575 -19.57 16.63 8.33
C THR A 575 -20.46 16.19 7.19
N TYR A 576 -20.73 17.11 6.26
CA TYR A 576 -21.59 16.91 5.11
C TYR A 576 -20.90 17.39 3.83
N GLY A 577 -21.35 16.88 2.70
CA GLY A 577 -20.87 17.23 1.37
C GLY A 577 -21.73 16.51 0.35
N LYS A 578 -21.15 16.11 -0.79
CA LYS A 578 -21.79 15.27 -1.82
C LYS A 578 -23.23 15.71 -2.12
N ILE A 579 -24.24 15.00 -1.61
CA ILE A 579 -25.67 15.26 -1.83
C ILE A 579 -26.03 16.72 -1.54
N LEU A 580 -25.47 17.29 -0.46
CA LEU A 580 -25.71 18.68 -0.08
C LEU A 580 -25.43 19.65 -1.22
N GLY A 581 -24.44 19.39 -2.07
CA GLY A 581 -24.07 20.29 -3.16
C GLY A 581 -24.97 20.23 -4.38
N GLY A 582 -25.83 19.21 -4.51
CA GLY A 582 -26.67 19.04 -5.69
C GLY A 582 -25.88 19.01 -7.02
N GLY A 583 -24.62 18.58 -7.01
CA GLY A 583 -23.71 18.66 -8.16
C GLY A 583 -22.61 19.72 -8.04
N MET A 584 -22.77 20.71 -7.16
CA MET A 584 -21.77 21.76 -6.91
C MET A 584 -20.77 21.36 -5.81
N PRO A 585 -19.51 21.84 -5.87
CA PRO A 585 -18.56 21.69 -4.77
C PRO A 585 -19.06 22.39 -3.51
N ILE A 586 -19.25 21.61 -2.44
CA ILE A 586 -19.54 22.12 -1.09
C ILE A 586 -19.12 21.09 -0.04
N GLY A 587 -18.68 21.57 1.10
CA GLY A 587 -18.68 20.82 2.36
C GLY A 587 -19.42 21.63 3.42
N ALA A 588 -19.87 20.98 4.48
CA ALA A 588 -20.43 21.67 5.63
C ALA A 588 -20.13 20.93 6.91
N LEU A 589 -20.10 21.67 8.02
CA LEU A 589 -19.90 21.14 9.36
C LEU A 589 -21.02 21.69 10.23
N ALA A 590 -21.81 20.81 10.84
CA ALA A 590 -22.82 21.18 11.82
C ALA A 590 -22.45 20.58 13.19
N GLY A 591 -22.70 21.31 14.27
CA GLY A 591 -22.33 20.85 15.60
C GLY A 591 -23.01 21.58 16.74
N SER A 592 -22.75 21.11 17.96
CA SER A 592 -23.12 21.84 19.18
C SER A 592 -22.31 23.12 19.33
N ARG A 593 -22.89 24.13 19.98
CA ARG A 593 -22.26 25.42 20.30
C ARG A 593 -20.89 25.23 20.94
N LYS A 594 -20.79 24.27 21.87
CA LYS A 594 -19.54 23.87 22.53
C LYS A 594 -18.35 23.80 21.58
N TYR A 595 -18.53 23.24 20.38
CA TYR A 595 -17.44 23.12 19.39
C TYR A 595 -17.49 24.21 18.32
N MET A 596 -18.68 24.60 17.89
CA MET A 596 -18.85 25.55 16.79
C MET A 596 -18.48 26.99 17.16
N ASP A 597 -18.57 27.34 18.45
CA ASP A 597 -18.20 28.66 18.96
C ASP A 597 -16.69 28.94 18.81
N ALA A 598 -15.86 27.90 18.67
CA ALA A 598 -14.43 28.08 18.38
C ALA A 598 -14.13 28.59 16.95
N LEU A 599 -15.15 28.81 16.10
CA LEU A 599 -14.98 29.46 14.80
C LEU A 599 -15.06 30.99 14.88
N ASP A 600 -15.85 31.55 15.79
CA ASP A 600 -16.19 32.98 15.82
C ASP A 600 -16.33 33.59 17.22
N GLY A 601 -15.98 32.83 18.26
CA GLY A 601 -16.02 33.26 19.65
C GLY A 601 -17.39 33.12 20.32
N GLY A 602 -18.40 32.57 19.62
CA GLY A 602 -19.74 32.36 20.17
C GLY A 602 -20.73 33.44 19.74
N THR A 603 -21.91 33.47 20.37
CA THR A 603 -22.99 34.39 20.00
C THR A 603 -22.98 35.64 20.87
N TRP A 604 -23.07 36.81 20.25
CA TRP A 604 -23.30 38.11 20.91
C TRP A 604 -24.44 38.86 20.21
N LYS A 605 -24.91 39.96 20.80
CA LYS A 605 -25.97 40.82 20.25
C LYS A 605 -25.47 42.26 20.07
N PHE A 606 -26.13 43.01 19.20
CA PHE A 606 -25.74 44.38 18.88
C PHE A 606 -26.17 45.42 19.92
N GLU A 607 -27.25 45.15 20.66
CA GLU A 607 -27.91 46.11 21.54
C GLU A 607 -27.68 45.81 23.04
N ASP A 608 -26.69 44.98 23.37
CA ASP A 608 -26.26 44.72 24.75
C ASP A 608 -24.73 44.66 24.87
N ASP A 609 -24.22 44.47 26.09
CA ASP A 609 -22.79 44.40 26.40
C ASP A 609 -22.21 42.98 26.22
N SER A 610 -22.87 42.09 25.45
CA SER A 610 -22.34 40.75 25.20
C SER A 610 -21.16 40.75 24.23
N GLU A 611 -20.18 39.87 24.48
CA GLU A 611 -18.97 39.74 23.66
C GLU A 611 -18.69 38.27 23.32
N PRO A 612 -17.87 37.97 22.29
CA PRO A 612 -17.46 36.60 22.00
C PRO A 612 -16.52 36.06 23.10
N GLU A 613 -16.98 35.08 23.87
CA GLU A 613 -16.27 34.55 25.05
C GLU A 613 -15.40 33.31 24.76
N ALA A 614 -15.63 32.61 23.64
CA ALA A 614 -14.95 31.35 23.36
C ALA A 614 -13.58 31.54 22.67
N ASP A 615 -12.62 30.68 23.01
CA ASP A 615 -11.33 30.63 22.31
C ASP A 615 -11.52 30.26 20.82
N MET A 616 -10.89 31.03 19.94
CA MET A 616 -11.04 30.88 18.49
C MET A 616 -9.88 30.12 17.85
N THR A 617 -10.19 29.33 16.82
CA THR A 617 -9.22 28.75 15.91
C THR A 617 -9.23 29.47 14.56
N PHE A 618 -8.26 29.13 13.70
CA PHE A 618 -8.23 29.67 12.34
C PHE A 618 -8.96 28.76 11.35
N PHE A 619 -9.91 29.33 10.60
CA PHE A 619 -10.56 28.68 9.47
C PHE A 619 -10.96 29.71 8.41
N ALA A 620 -10.57 29.48 7.16
CA ALA A 620 -10.83 30.38 6.03
C ALA A 620 -10.80 29.62 4.70
N GLY A 621 -11.35 30.23 3.66
CA GLY A 621 -11.22 29.76 2.28
C GLY A 621 -11.95 30.69 1.32
N THR A 622 -11.34 30.97 0.16
CA THR A 622 -11.86 31.95 -0.81
C THR A 622 -13.27 31.59 -1.30
N PHE A 623 -13.52 30.31 -1.57
CA PHE A 623 -14.79 29.83 -2.11
C PHE A 623 -15.72 29.21 -1.05
N VAL A 624 -15.38 29.37 0.24
CA VAL A 624 -16.30 29.02 1.31
C VAL A 624 -17.55 29.89 1.15
N ARG A 625 -18.74 29.27 1.21
CA ARG A 625 -20.04 29.93 0.95
C ARG A 625 -20.21 30.45 -0.48
N HIS A 626 -19.60 29.79 -1.48
CA HIS A 626 -19.81 30.14 -2.89
C HIS A 626 -21.31 30.23 -3.24
N PRO A 627 -21.79 31.32 -3.87
CA PRO A 627 -23.23 31.54 -4.10
C PRO A 627 -23.93 30.38 -4.82
N LEU A 628 -23.32 29.83 -5.89
CA LEU A 628 -23.87 28.65 -6.58
C LEU A 628 -23.97 27.40 -5.69
N GLY A 629 -22.95 27.14 -4.86
CA GLY A 629 -22.96 26.00 -3.94
C GLY A 629 -24.06 26.14 -2.89
N LEU A 630 -24.25 27.35 -2.35
CA LEU A 630 -25.33 27.63 -1.40
C LEU A 630 -26.71 27.59 -2.05
N ALA A 631 -26.87 28.08 -3.29
CA ALA A 631 -28.14 28.02 -4.00
C ALA A 631 -28.55 26.56 -4.27
N ALA A 632 -27.61 25.72 -4.70
CA ALA A 632 -27.86 24.29 -4.86
C ALA A 632 -28.19 23.60 -3.52
N ALA A 633 -27.41 23.88 -2.47
CA ALA A 633 -27.66 23.32 -1.15
C ALA A 633 -29.01 23.72 -0.57
N HIS A 634 -29.39 24.98 -0.72
CA HIS A 634 -30.71 25.47 -0.34
C HIS A 634 -31.81 24.64 -1.01
N GLN A 635 -31.74 24.48 -2.33
CA GLN A 635 -32.74 23.72 -3.07
C GLN A 635 -32.76 22.23 -2.72
N VAL A 636 -31.59 21.61 -2.51
CA VAL A 636 -31.50 20.21 -2.06
C VAL A 636 -32.18 20.03 -0.71
N LEU A 637 -31.86 20.88 0.28
CA LEU A 637 -32.43 20.79 1.62
C LEU A 637 -33.95 21.07 1.61
N MET A 638 -34.39 22.03 0.80
CA MET A 638 -35.82 22.29 0.62
C MET A 638 -36.54 21.12 -0.04
N LYS A 639 -35.94 20.48 -1.05
CA LYS A 639 -36.53 19.32 -1.71
C LYS A 639 -36.62 18.11 -0.76
N LEU A 640 -35.58 17.89 0.04
CA LEU A 640 -35.58 16.87 1.09
C LEU A 640 -36.71 17.11 2.10
N LYS A 641 -36.91 18.37 2.53
CA LYS A 641 -37.97 18.79 3.46
C LYS A 641 -39.37 18.59 2.87
N GLU A 642 -39.54 18.91 1.60
CA GLU A 642 -40.82 18.76 0.86
C GLU A 642 -41.23 17.29 0.73
N GLU A 643 -40.30 16.43 0.29
CA GLU A 643 -40.56 15.01 0.04
C GLU A 643 -40.64 14.18 1.35
N GLY A 644 -39.94 14.64 2.38
CA GLY A 644 -39.90 14.00 3.69
C GLY A 644 -39.28 12.59 3.66
N PRO A 645 -39.40 11.83 4.77
CA PRO A 645 -38.73 10.53 4.94
C PRO A 645 -39.16 9.43 3.95
N ALA A 646 -40.27 9.62 3.21
CA ALA A 646 -40.73 8.65 2.23
C ALA A 646 -39.74 8.48 1.08
N LEU A 647 -39.03 9.54 0.70
CA LEU A 647 -38.03 9.53 -0.36
C LEU A 647 -36.92 8.50 -0.10
N GLN A 648 -36.29 8.55 1.08
CA GLN A 648 -35.20 7.64 1.43
C GLN A 648 -35.69 6.19 1.57
N ARG A 649 -36.90 5.99 2.12
CA ARG A 649 -37.50 4.65 2.24
C ARG A 649 -37.72 4.02 0.88
N GLN A 650 -38.40 4.71 -0.03
CA GLN A 650 -38.67 4.20 -1.38
C GLN A 650 -37.38 3.92 -2.16
N LEU A 651 -36.37 4.79 -2.05
CA LEU A 651 -35.09 4.57 -2.70
C LEU A 651 -34.33 3.38 -2.09
N THR A 652 -34.40 3.21 -0.77
CA THR A 652 -33.85 2.03 -0.08
C THR A 652 -34.55 0.76 -0.54
N ASP A 653 -35.89 0.74 -0.64
CA ASP A 653 -36.66 -0.41 -1.10
C ASP A 653 -36.29 -0.82 -2.54
N LYS A 654 -36.14 0.17 -3.45
CA LYS A 654 -35.64 -0.07 -4.82
C LYS A 654 -34.25 -0.72 -4.82
N THR A 655 -33.36 -0.23 -3.96
CA THR A 655 -31.99 -0.75 -3.84
C THR A 655 -31.98 -2.15 -3.25
N THR A 656 -32.79 -2.40 -2.23
CA THR A 656 -32.96 -3.72 -1.60
C THR A 656 -33.42 -4.75 -2.61
N ARG A 657 -34.41 -4.42 -3.46
CA ARG A 657 -34.88 -5.31 -4.51
C ARG A 657 -33.79 -5.65 -5.53
N LEU A 658 -33.01 -4.65 -5.97
CA LEU A 658 -31.86 -4.86 -6.86
C LEU A 658 -30.84 -5.84 -6.24
N VAL A 659 -30.44 -5.57 -4.99
CA VAL A 659 -29.42 -6.34 -4.27
C VAL A 659 -29.88 -7.76 -4.00
N GLN A 660 -31.12 -7.95 -3.53
CA GLN A 660 -31.70 -9.27 -3.29
C GLN A 660 -31.79 -10.10 -4.57
N THR A 661 -32.20 -9.48 -5.69
CA THR A 661 -32.28 -10.18 -6.98
C THR A 661 -30.89 -10.64 -7.46
N LEU A 662 -29.87 -9.79 -7.33
CA LEU A 662 -28.50 -10.13 -7.68
C LEU A 662 -27.91 -11.21 -6.77
N ASN A 663 -28.09 -11.11 -5.46
CA ASN A 663 -27.59 -12.11 -4.51
C ASN A 663 -28.29 -13.47 -4.71
N ALA A 664 -29.60 -13.50 -4.96
CA ALA A 664 -30.32 -14.73 -5.29
C ALA A 664 -29.78 -15.38 -6.59
N PHE A 665 -29.44 -14.57 -7.59
CA PHE A 665 -28.76 -15.04 -8.80
C PHE A 665 -27.37 -15.63 -8.49
N PHE A 666 -26.53 -14.92 -7.73
CA PHE A 666 -25.21 -15.43 -7.38
C PHE A 666 -25.27 -16.73 -6.58
N GLU A 667 -26.26 -16.88 -5.70
CA GLU A 667 -26.50 -18.11 -4.95
C GLU A 667 -26.94 -19.25 -5.85
N ARG A 668 -27.97 -19.03 -6.67
CA ARG A 668 -28.51 -20.06 -7.58
C ARG A 668 -27.46 -20.55 -8.57
N GLU A 669 -26.69 -19.63 -9.13
CA GLU A 669 -25.66 -19.94 -10.12
C GLU A 669 -24.31 -20.29 -9.49
N GLN A 670 -24.19 -20.30 -8.15
CA GLN A 670 -22.95 -20.57 -7.42
C GLN A 670 -21.76 -19.65 -7.78
N PHE A 671 -22.02 -18.36 -8.02
CA PHE A 671 -20.96 -17.37 -8.12
C PHE A 671 -20.47 -16.97 -6.72
N PRO A 672 -19.15 -16.95 -6.46
CA PRO A 672 -18.58 -16.48 -5.19
C PRO A 672 -18.56 -14.94 -5.16
N ILE A 673 -19.71 -14.31 -5.41
CA ILE A 673 -19.89 -12.87 -5.44
C ILE A 673 -21.03 -12.54 -4.48
N ARG A 674 -20.90 -11.44 -3.75
CA ARG A 674 -21.98 -10.88 -2.93
C ARG A 674 -22.09 -9.38 -3.17
N VAL A 675 -23.30 -8.85 -3.05
CA VAL A 675 -23.55 -7.42 -3.06
C VAL A 675 -23.93 -6.99 -1.65
N ALA A 676 -23.11 -6.12 -1.06
CA ALA A 676 -23.35 -5.46 0.21
C ALA A 676 -24.19 -4.20 0.00
N GLN A 677 -25.02 -3.83 0.97
CA GLN A 677 -25.91 -2.67 0.88
C GLN A 677 -26.03 -1.92 2.21
N PHE A 678 -26.07 -0.59 2.13
CA PHE A 678 -26.60 0.28 3.17
C PHE A 678 -27.45 1.40 2.54
N ALA A 679 -28.72 1.50 2.93
CA ALA A 679 -29.69 2.39 2.30
C ALA A 679 -29.67 2.25 0.76
N SER A 680 -29.37 3.31 0.03
CA SER A 680 -29.27 3.34 -1.43
C SER A 680 -27.85 3.20 -1.98
N GLN A 681 -26.87 2.94 -1.12
CA GLN A 681 -25.52 2.54 -1.50
C GLN A 681 -25.43 1.03 -1.55
N PHE A 682 -24.72 0.50 -2.54
CA PHE A 682 -24.38 -0.91 -2.63
C PHE A 682 -22.99 -1.12 -3.24
N ARG A 683 -22.42 -2.30 -3.04
CA ARG A 683 -21.04 -2.61 -3.44
C ARG A 683 -20.89 -4.10 -3.77
N PHE A 684 -20.19 -4.40 -4.85
CA PHE A 684 -19.80 -5.78 -5.17
C PHE A 684 -18.61 -6.19 -4.30
N MET A 685 -18.73 -7.36 -3.68
CA MET A 685 -17.74 -7.98 -2.83
C MET A 685 -17.27 -9.27 -3.50
N PHE A 686 -15.96 -9.39 -3.68
CA PHE A 686 -15.29 -10.54 -4.27
C PHE A 686 -14.33 -11.13 -3.25
N PRO A 687 -14.15 -12.46 -3.22
CA PRO A 687 -13.15 -13.07 -2.38
C PRO A 687 -11.75 -12.84 -2.99
N PRO A 688 -10.69 -12.81 -2.15
CA PRO A 688 -9.34 -12.45 -2.61
C PRO A 688 -8.74 -13.39 -3.66
N ASP A 689 -9.17 -14.64 -3.69
CA ASP A 689 -8.77 -15.70 -4.62
C ASP A 689 -9.40 -15.56 -6.02
N LEU A 690 -10.47 -14.77 -6.17
CA LEU A 690 -11.08 -14.48 -7.48
C LEU A 690 -10.29 -13.40 -8.23
N GLU A 691 -9.07 -13.75 -8.68
CA GLU A 691 -8.05 -12.81 -9.15
C GLU A 691 -8.53 -11.80 -10.20
N TYR A 692 -9.37 -12.25 -11.14
CA TYR A 692 -9.84 -11.47 -12.29
C TYR A 692 -11.27 -10.92 -12.12
N ALA A 693 -11.81 -10.89 -10.90
CA ALA A 693 -13.15 -10.38 -10.61
C ALA A 693 -13.41 -8.95 -11.11
N ASP A 694 -12.36 -8.11 -11.15
CA ASP A 694 -12.41 -6.75 -11.68
C ASP A 694 -12.90 -6.67 -13.14
N MET A 695 -12.79 -7.76 -13.90
CA MET A 695 -13.27 -7.83 -15.28
C MET A 695 -14.79 -7.62 -15.37
N LEU A 696 -15.55 -7.96 -14.31
CA LEU A 696 -16.99 -7.70 -14.24
C LEU A 696 -17.33 -6.24 -14.52
N TYR A 697 -16.51 -5.31 -14.05
CA TYR A 697 -16.77 -3.88 -14.24
C TYR A 697 -16.61 -3.43 -15.69
N PHE A 698 -15.64 -3.98 -16.42
CA PHE A 698 -15.52 -3.72 -17.85
C PHE A 698 -16.71 -4.32 -18.62
N HIS A 699 -17.17 -5.53 -18.27
CA HIS A 699 -18.34 -6.13 -18.91
C HIS A 699 -19.64 -5.36 -18.63
N MET A 700 -19.77 -4.76 -17.44
CA MET A 700 -20.88 -3.86 -17.12
C MET A 700 -20.83 -2.59 -17.98
N LEU A 701 -19.65 -1.97 -18.13
CA LEU A 701 -19.47 -0.82 -19.01
C LEU A 701 -19.78 -1.16 -20.47
N ASP A 702 -19.29 -2.31 -20.95
CA ASP A 702 -19.58 -2.83 -22.30
C ASP A 702 -21.09 -3.04 -22.54
N ARG A 703 -21.87 -3.26 -21.47
CA ARG A 703 -23.32 -3.44 -21.52
C ARG A 703 -24.12 -2.19 -21.26
N GLY A 704 -23.48 -1.03 -21.13
CA GLY A 704 -24.19 0.23 -20.88
C GLY A 704 -24.57 0.43 -19.42
N VAL A 705 -23.83 -0.14 -18.47
CA VAL A 705 -23.93 0.19 -17.05
C VAL A 705 -22.64 0.90 -16.63
N PHE A 706 -22.76 2.19 -16.34
CA PHE A 706 -21.63 2.97 -15.85
C PHE A 706 -21.45 2.76 -14.36
N THR A 707 -20.31 2.20 -14.01
CA THR A 707 -19.80 2.12 -12.64
C THR A 707 -18.36 2.57 -12.65
N ARG A 708 -17.88 3.07 -11.51
CA ARG A 708 -16.47 3.35 -11.35
C ARG A 708 -15.66 2.06 -11.33
N GLY A 709 -16.18 0.93 -10.85
CA GLY A 709 -15.45 -0.35 -10.80
C GLY A 709 -14.37 -0.48 -9.71
N TRP A 710 -13.60 -1.57 -9.74
CA TRP A 710 -12.46 -1.87 -8.85
C TRP A 710 -12.75 -1.89 -7.35
N GLY A 711 -13.87 -2.51 -6.98
CA GLY A 711 -14.36 -2.46 -5.61
C GLY A 711 -14.67 -1.02 -5.24
N ASP A 712 -15.61 -0.40 -5.95
CA ASP A 712 -16.11 0.92 -5.60
C ASP A 712 -17.59 0.92 -5.31
N ASN A 713 -18.02 1.97 -4.61
CA ASN A 713 -19.40 2.17 -4.23
C ASN A 713 -20.25 2.49 -5.46
N CYS A 714 -21.37 1.78 -5.54
CA CYS A 714 -22.46 2.02 -6.44
C CYS A 714 -23.64 2.63 -5.66
N PHE A 715 -24.51 3.36 -6.35
CA PHE A 715 -25.63 4.07 -5.76
C PHE A 715 -26.80 4.06 -6.71
N LEU A 716 -28.01 3.92 -6.17
CA LEU A 716 -29.22 4.33 -6.87
C LEU A 716 -29.57 5.79 -6.54
N SER A 717 -30.26 6.42 -7.47
CA SER A 717 -30.87 7.74 -7.35
C SER A 717 -32.38 7.66 -7.47
N THR A 718 -33.08 8.74 -7.11
CA THR A 718 -34.55 8.81 -7.26
C THR A 718 -35.02 8.64 -8.71
N GLU A 719 -34.16 8.99 -9.67
CA GLU A 719 -34.41 8.94 -11.12
C GLU A 719 -34.18 7.56 -11.74
N HIS A 720 -33.71 6.57 -10.97
CA HIS A 720 -33.65 5.19 -11.46
C HIS A 720 -35.06 4.59 -11.55
N SER A 721 -35.47 4.32 -12.79
CA SER A 721 -36.72 3.61 -13.10
C SER A 721 -36.58 2.11 -12.85
N ASP A 722 -37.71 1.40 -12.82
CA ASP A 722 -37.69 -0.07 -12.74
C ASP A 722 -37.03 -0.71 -13.97
N GLU A 723 -37.12 -0.06 -15.14
CA GLU A 723 -36.42 -0.47 -16.36
C GLU A 723 -34.90 -0.32 -16.22
N ASP A 724 -34.42 0.79 -15.62
CA ASP A 724 -33.00 0.97 -15.34
C ASP A 724 -32.46 -0.12 -14.41
N ILE A 725 -33.22 -0.42 -13.35
CA ILE A 725 -32.86 -1.45 -12.38
C ILE A 725 -32.84 -2.84 -13.06
N ALA A 726 -33.84 -3.16 -13.89
CA ALA A 726 -33.87 -4.40 -14.65
C ALA A 726 -32.68 -4.50 -15.62
N HIS A 727 -32.33 -3.40 -16.30
CA HIS A 727 -31.16 -3.35 -17.18
C HIS A 727 -29.86 -3.61 -16.41
N VAL A 728 -29.67 -3.01 -15.24
CA VAL A 728 -28.50 -3.26 -14.38
C VAL A 728 -28.45 -4.73 -13.95
N ILE A 729 -29.56 -5.32 -13.53
CA ILE A 729 -29.64 -6.74 -13.14
C ILE A 729 -29.21 -7.62 -14.32
N ASN A 730 -29.83 -7.44 -15.48
CA ASN A 730 -29.55 -8.24 -16.67
C ASN A 730 -28.09 -8.09 -17.10
N ALA A 731 -27.56 -6.87 -17.08
CA ALA A 731 -26.17 -6.61 -17.45
C ALA A 731 -25.18 -7.33 -16.54
N VAL A 732 -25.42 -7.32 -15.22
CA VAL A 732 -24.57 -8.06 -14.26
C VAL A 732 -24.68 -9.57 -14.48
N GLN A 733 -25.89 -10.10 -14.62
CA GLN A 733 -26.12 -11.54 -14.81
C GLN A 733 -25.45 -12.06 -16.07
N GLU A 734 -25.66 -11.39 -17.20
CA GLU A 734 -25.04 -11.76 -18.47
C GLU A 734 -23.52 -11.62 -18.44
N SER A 735 -23.01 -10.60 -17.75
CA SER A 735 -21.57 -10.42 -17.58
C SER A 735 -20.97 -11.60 -16.81
N CYS A 736 -21.53 -11.98 -15.67
CA CYS A 736 -21.04 -13.12 -14.90
C CYS A 736 -21.08 -14.44 -15.71
N LEU A 737 -22.16 -14.68 -16.45
CA LEU A 737 -22.28 -15.87 -17.30
C LEU A 737 -21.30 -15.85 -18.48
N GLU A 738 -21.01 -14.68 -19.05
CA GLU A 738 -19.99 -14.53 -20.10
C GLU A 738 -18.58 -14.77 -19.55
N ILE A 739 -18.26 -14.20 -18.38
CA ILE A 739 -16.96 -14.36 -17.72
C ILE A 739 -16.70 -15.81 -17.33
N ARG A 740 -17.73 -16.53 -16.83
CA ARG A 740 -17.67 -17.98 -16.58
C ARG A 740 -17.38 -18.76 -17.87
N ARG A 741 -18.10 -18.48 -18.96
CA ARG A 741 -17.84 -19.12 -20.27
C ARG A 741 -16.42 -18.84 -20.79
N GLY A 742 -15.81 -17.73 -20.38
CA GLY A 742 -14.41 -17.40 -20.63
C GLY A 742 -13.40 -18.15 -19.74
N GLY A 743 -13.86 -18.95 -18.77
CA GLY A 743 -13.00 -19.69 -17.84
C GLY A 743 -12.45 -18.85 -16.69
N PHE A 744 -12.98 -17.66 -16.41
CA PHE A 744 -12.47 -16.78 -15.35
C PHE A 744 -13.25 -16.90 -14.03
N PHE A 745 -14.49 -17.36 -14.07
CA PHE A 745 -15.31 -17.66 -12.89
C PHE A 745 -15.52 -19.17 -12.77
N PRO A 746 -15.61 -19.70 -11.54
CA PRO A 746 -15.76 -21.14 -11.32
C PRO A 746 -17.09 -21.65 -11.91
N ASP A 747 -17.05 -22.88 -12.39
CA ASP A 747 -18.24 -23.62 -12.81
C ASP A 747 -19.05 -24.10 -11.60
N PRO A 748 -20.39 -24.24 -11.74
CA PRO A 748 -21.21 -24.81 -10.68
C PRO A 748 -20.78 -26.26 -10.40
N VAL A 749 -20.66 -26.61 -9.12
CA VAL A 749 -20.41 -27.99 -8.69
C VAL A 749 -21.68 -28.81 -8.92
N ALA A 750 -21.58 -29.94 -9.63
CA ALA A 750 -22.72 -30.80 -9.94
C ALA A 750 -23.34 -31.38 -8.66
N ALA A 751 -24.67 -31.39 -8.58
CA ALA A 751 -25.40 -31.90 -7.41
C ALA A 751 -25.13 -33.39 -7.09
N SER A 752 -24.63 -34.17 -8.07
CA SER A 752 -24.22 -35.57 -7.88
C SER A 752 -22.95 -35.72 -7.03
N ASP A 753 -22.05 -34.73 -7.06
CA ASP A 753 -20.83 -34.73 -6.24
C ASP A 753 -21.09 -34.20 -4.82
N VAL A 754 -22.28 -33.64 -4.58
CA VAL A 754 -22.72 -33.16 -3.26
C VAL A 754 -23.36 -34.29 -2.44
N CYS A 755 -23.83 -35.37 -3.07
CA CYS A 755 -24.52 -36.47 -2.39
C CYS A 755 -23.63 -37.33 -1.48
N GLU A 756 -22.29 -37.36 -1.64
CA GLU A 756 -21.40 -37.93 -0.62
C GLU A 756 -21.06 -36.93 0.51
N SER A 757 -21.28 -35.64 0.29
CA SER A 757 -20.92 -34.57 1.24
C SER A 757 -22.06 -34.17 2.18
N ASP A 758 -23.32 -34.47 1.84
CA ASP A 758 -24.50 -34.08 2.63
C ASP A 758 -24.89 -35.06 3.74
N GLU A 759 -24.47 -36.33 3.70
CA GLU A 759 -24.62 -37.24 4.86
C GLU A 759 -23.62 -36.91 5.98
N LYS A 760 -22.42 -36.39 5.65
CA LYS A 760 -21.44 -35.93 6.65
C LYS A 760 -21.80 -34.58 7.29
N LYS A 761 -22.51 -33.70 6.58
CA LYS A 761 -22.93 -32.39 7.12
C LYS A 761 -24.19 -32.43 8.00
N LYS A 762 -25.11 -33.38 7.78
CA LYS A 762 -26.30 -33.56 8.65
C LYS A 762 -25.98 -34.15 10.03
N SER A 763 -24.83 -34.78 10.21
CA SER A 763 -24.35 -35.28 11.51
C SER A 763 -23.82 -34.15 12.43
N ILE A 764 -23.36 -33.04 11.86
CA ILE A 764 -22.63 -31.98 12.58
C ILE A 764 -23.56 -30.88 13.12
N ALA A 765 -24.78 -30.75 12.59
CA ALA A 765 -25.71 -29.68 12.97
C ALA A 765 -26.56 -29.96 14.25
N THR A 766 -26.50 -31.16 14.83
CA THR A 766 -27.41 -31.57 15.93
C THR A 766 -26.75 -31.65 17.32
N GLN A 767 -25.50 -31.18 17.48
CA GLN A 767 -24.80 -31.18 18.78
C GLN A 767 -24.28 -29.80 19.25
N ALA A 768 -24.72 -28.70 18.63
CA ALA A 768 -24.42 -27.35 19.10
C ALA A 768 -25.59 -26.75 19.89
N SER A 769 -25.93 -27.37 21.01
CA SER A 769 -26.56 -26.67 22.13
C SER A 769 -26.28 -27.38 23.44
N SER A 770 -25.70 -26.60 24.35
CA SER A 770 -25.53 -26.84 25.78
C SER A 770 -24.16 -27.37 26.26
N VAL A 771 -23.62 -26.60 27.22
CA VAL A 771 -22.78 -27.00 28.37
C VAL A 771 -21.24 -26.95 28.26
N ALA A 772 -20.72 -25.90 28.93
CA ALA A 772 -19.60 -25.81 29.89
C ALA A 772 -18.17 -26.29 29.55
N LEU A 773 -17.21 -25.40 29.85
CA LEU A 773 -15.79 -25.69 30.07
C LEU A 773 -15.62 -26.75 31.19
N PRO A 774 -14.73 -27.74 31.01
CA PRO A 774 -13.66 -27.87 32.01
C PRO A 774 -12.28 -28.37 31.51
N ALA A 775 -11.27 -27.84 32.21
CA ALA A 775 -10.01 -28.43 32.68
C ALA A 775 -8.97 -29.06 31.73
N VAL A 776 -7.73 -28.58 31.93
CA VAL A 776 -6.45 -29.02 31.37
C VAL A 776 -5.95 -30.31 32.03
N SER A 777 -5.49 -31.28 31.23
CA SER A 777 -4.35 -32.15 31.55
C SER A 777 -3.68 -32.70 30.27
N SER A 778 -2.37 -32.45 30.11
CA SER A 778 -1.47 -32.75 28.97
C SER A 778 -0.77 -34.13 29.05
N PRO A 779 0.22 -34.52 28.20
CA PRO A 779 0.66 -34.06 26.85
C PRO A 779 0.98 -35.16 25.78
N ALA A 780 1.11 -34.66 24.53
CA ALA A 780 2.13 -34.95 23.47
C ALA A 780 2.15 -36.25 22.63
N SER A 781 2.01 -36.04 21.31
CA SER A 781 2.98 -36.48 20.30
C SER A 781 3.58 -35.23 19.62
N ASP A 782 4.90 -35.08 19.71
CA ASP A 782 5.67 -33.86 19.47
C ASP A 782 5.91 -33.53 17.98
N SER A 783 5.56 -32.31 17.56
CA SER A 783 6.18 -31.64 16.42
C SER A 783 7.24 -30.66 16.97
N TRP A 784 8.51 -31.02 16.90
CA TRP A 784 9.59 -30.15 17.36
C TRP A 784 9.95 -29.12 16.26
N ILE A 785 10.15 -27.86 16.65
CA ILE A 785 10.46 -26.76 15.73
C ILE A 785 11.98 -26.65 15.60
N SER A 786 12.52 -26.79 14.38
CA SER A 786 13.96 -26.69 14.13
C SER A 786 14.46 -25.27 14.42
N THR A 787 15.71 -25.16 14.84
CA THR A 787 16.43 -23.92 15.15
C THR A 787 17.56 -23.64 14.17
N LEU A 788 17.80 -24.54 13.22
CA LEU A 788 18.83 -24.43 12.20
C LEU A 788 18.46 -23.37 11.14
N VAL A 789 19.47 -22.60 10.73
CA VAL A 789 19.41 -21.49 9.80
C VAL A 789 20.44 -21.69 8.70
N GLU A 790 20.02 -21.63 7.46
CA GLU A 790 20.89 -21.85 6.32
C GLU A 790 21.41 -20.51 5.80
N ILE A 791 22.55 -20.07 6.33
CA ILE A 791 23.13 -18.74 6.02
C ILE A 791 23.81 -18.74 4.65
N GLN A 792 24.46 -19.85 4.30
CA GLN A 792 25.07 -20.10 2.99
C GLN A 792 25.11 -21.61 2.77
N PRO A 793 24.05 -22.28 2.30
CA PRO A 793 24.01 -23.74 2.25
C PRO A 793 24.78 -24.34 1.06
N GLU A 794 25.07 -23.52 0.04
CA GLU A 794 25.65 -23.94 -1.23
C GLU A 794 27.18 -24.06 -1.15
N GLY A 795 27.74 -24.92 -1.99
CA GLY A 795 29.15 -25.27 -2.01
C GLY A 795 29.40 -26.74 -1.69
N ASP A 796 30.53 -27.26 -2.18
CA ASP A 796 30.89 -28.67 -2.05
C ASP A 796 31.88 -28.93 -0.88
N ARG A 797 32.36 -27.88 -0.21
CA ARG A 797 33.24 -28.01 0.97
C ARG A 797 32.46 -28.48 2.19
N THR A 798 33.18 -29.00 3.18
CA THR A 798 32.58 -29.42 4.45
C THR A 798 31.86 -28.23 5.11
N PRO A 799 30.59 -28.37 5.53
CA PRO A 799 29.84 -27.27 6.14
C PRO A 799 30.40 -26.75 7.47
N LEU A 800 30.37 -25.42 7.63
CA LEU A 800 30.68 -24.72 8.89
C LEU A 800 29.40 -24.44 9.68
N PHE A 801 29.27 -24.98 10.89
CA PHE A 801 28.13 -24.74 11.77
C PHE A 801 28.44 -23.68 12.84
N CYS A 802 27.69 -22.58 12.83
CA CYS A 802 27.83 -21.43 13.70
C CYS A 802 26.76 -21.43 14.80
N THR A 803 27.18 -21.45 16.06
CA THR A 803 26.29 -21.47 17.24
C THR A 803 25.69 -20.10 17.56
N PRO A 804 24.56 -20.02 18.30
CA PRO A 804 23.93 -18.74 18.57
C PRO A 804 24.81 -17.85 19.46
N ALA A 805 24.80 -16.54 19.20
CA ALA A 805 25.44 -15.58 20.09
C ALA A 805 24.60 -15.36 21.38
N ALA A 806 25.06 -14.46 22.26
CA ALA A 806 24.38 -14.20 23.54
C ALA A 806 22.92 -13.74 23.35
N ASP A 807 22.63 -12.97 22.30
CA ASP A 807 21.26 -12.56 21.97
C ASP A 807 20.40 -13.70 21.39
N GLY A 808 20.94 -14.90 21.21
CA GLY A 808 20.23 -16.07 20.72
C GLY A 808 20.09 -16.14 19.20
N LEU A 809 20.61 -15.16 18.47
CA LEU A 809 20.51 -15.05 17.02
C LEU A 809 21.84 -15.42 16.34
N THR A 810 21.75 -15.79 15.06
CA THR A 810 22.90 -16.14 14.20
C THR A 810 23.24 -15.09 13.16
N MET A 811 22.46 -14.00 13.07
CA MET A 811 22.64 -12.94 12.07
C MET A 811 24.02 -12.27 12.13
N ILE A 812 24.73 -12.39 13.26
CA ILE A 812 26.10 -11.88 13.40
C ILE A 812 27.11 -12.54 12.45
N TYR A 813 26.82 -13.72 11.91
CA TYR A 813 27.69 -14.43 10.97
C TYR A 813 27.43 -14.10 9.49
N HIS A 814 26.40 -13.29 9.16
CA HIS A 814 26.07 -12.99 7.77
C HIS A 814 27.24 -12.29 7.04
N ALA A 815 27.81 -11.26 7.67
CA ALA A 815 28.99 -10.58 7.13
C ALA A 815 30.24 -11.47 7.09
N LEU A 816 30.28 -12.61 7.80
CA LEU A 816 31.36 -13.59 7.69
C LEU A 816 31.15 -14.49 6.48
N ALA A 817 29.91 -14.92 6.23
CA ALA A 817 29.54 -15.74 5.06
C ALA A 817 29.89 -15.03 3.75
N ASP A 818 29.58 -13.72 3.64
CA ASP A 818 29.87 -12.89 2.46
C ASP A 818 31.36 -12.91 2.01
N HIS A 819 32.28 -13.26 2.92
CA HIS A 819 33.73 -13.28 2.65
C HIS A 819 34.38 -14.67 2.72
N LEU A 820 33.62 -15.76 2.96
CA LEU A 820 34.17 -17.13 3.00
C LEU A 820 34.19 -17.83 1.63
N GLY A 821 33.80 -17.14 0.56
CA GLY A 821 33.70 -17.69 -0.80
C GLY A 821 32.42 -18.51 -0.99
N GLU A 822 31.86 -18.54 -2.21
CA GLU A 822 30.56 -19.18 -2.47
C GLU A 822 30.58 -20.72 -2.37
N ASP A 823 31.76 -21.34 -2.35
CA ASP A 823 31.99 -22.78 -2.30
C ASP A 823 32.06 -23.37 -0.88
N GLN A 824 31.98 -22.53 0.16
CA GLN A 824 32.07 -22.92 1.57
C GLN A 824 30.69 -22.86 2.25
N PRO A 825 29.99 -24.00 2.49
CA PRO A 825 28.70 -23.97 3.17
C PRO A 825 28.83 -23.50 4.63
N LEU A 826 27.88 -22.67 5.09
CA LEU A 826 27.76 -22.13 6.45
C LEU A 826 26.30 -22.18 6.94
N TYR A 827 26.09 -22.82 8.08
CA TYR A 827 24.80 -22.96 8.75
C TYR A 827 24.85 -22.30 10.13
N GLY A 828 23.87 -21.48 10.48
CA GLY A 828 23.67 -20.95 11.83
C GLY A 828 22.71 -21.79 12.65
N LEU A 829 22.83 -21.77 13.97
CA LEU A 829 21.88 -22.37 14.91
C LEU A 829 21.29 -21.28 15.81
N ASN A 830 19.99 -20.99 15.72
CA ASN A 830 19.33 -20.07 16.64
C ASN A 830 19.10 -20.73 18.00
N SER A 831 18.87 -19.91 19.03
CA SER A 831 18.33 -20.42 20.29
C SER A 831 16.83 -20.70 20.17
N PRO A 832 16.31 -21.80 20.75
CA PRO A 832 14.87 -22.02 20.90
C PRO A 832 14.16 -20.83 21.57
N GLY A 833 14.86 -20.11 22.47
CA GLY A 833 14.34 -18.93 23.16
C GLY A 833 13.89 -17.80 22.23
N VAL A 834 14.50 -17.68 21.03
CA VAL A 834 14.08 -16.69 20.02
C VAL A 834 12.69 -17.00 19.46
N LEU A 835 12.32 -18.28 19.43
CA LEU A 835 11.01 -18.78 18.99
C LEU A 835 9.98 -18.80 20.15
N GLY A 836 10.35 -18.27 21.32
CA GLY A 836 9.52 -18.34 22.53
C GLY A 836 9.48 -19.72 23.18
N LEU A 837 10.35 -20.64 22.75
CA LEU A 837 10.49 -21.97 23.34
C LEU A 837 11.38 -21.91 24.60
N PRO A 838 11.19 -22.82 25.56
CA PRO A 838 12.07 -22.89 26.73
C PRO A 838 13.51 -23.19 26.31
N ILE A 839 14.45 -22.51 26.95
CA ILE A 839 15.89 -22.80 26.86
C ILE A 839 16.21 -23.79 27.98
N ALA A 840 17.07 -24.76 27.69
CA ALA A 840 17.51 -25.70 28.71
C ALA A 840 18.24 -24.99 29.86
N ASP A 841 18.12 -25.53 31.08
CA ASP A 841 18.70 -24.95 32.28
C ASP A 841 20.23 -25.17 32.36
N THR A 842 20.79 -26.06 31.53
CA THR A 842 22.22 -26.38 31.46
C THR A 842 22.76 -26.21 30.04
N LEU A 843 24.05 -25.90 29.91
CA LEU A 843 24.68 -25.74 28.60
C LEU A 843 24.76 -27.08 27.85
N GLU A 844 24.93 -28.19 28.58
CA GLU A 844 25.01 -29.53 28.04
C GLU A 844 23.69 -29.96 27.38
N GLU A 845 22.56 -29.74 28.04
CA GLU A 845 21.24 -30.02 27.45
C GLU A 845 20.92 -29.08 26.29
N PHE A 846 21.30 -27.81 26.41
CA PHE A 846 21.16 -26.83 25.33
C PHE A 846 21.95 -27.27 24.08
N ALA A 847 23.22 -27.63 24.25
CA ALA A 847 24.08 -28.13 23.20
C ALA A 847 23.60 -29.46 22.62
N ALA A 848 23.05 -30.37 23.44
CA ALA A 848 22.52 -31.64 22.96
C ALA A 848 21.33 -31.46 21.99
N GLY A 849 20.49 -30.44 22.22
CA GLY A 849 19.46 -30.03 21.28
C GLY A 849 20.05 -29.60 19.94
N LEU A 850 21.11 -28.79 19.97
CA LEU A 850 21.79 -28.30 18.77
C LEU A 850 22.62 -29.39 18.05
N VAL A 851 23.18 -30.36 18.76
CA VAL A 851 23.87 -31.52 18.17
C VAL A 851 22.91 -32.34 17.31
N ARG A 852 21.65 -32.52 17.74
CA ARG A 852 20.65 -33.23 16.94
C ARG A 852 20.44 -32.55 15.59
N GLU A 853 20.29 -31.23 15.61
CA GLU A 853 20.10 -30.40 14.41
C GLU A 853 21.29 -30.44 13.46
N ILE A 854 22.52 -30.35 14.00
CA ILE A 854 23.74 -30.48 13.21
C ILE A 854 23.78 -31.85 12.51
N ARG A 855 23.41 -32.92 13.22
CA ARG A 855 23.42 -34.29 12.67
C ARG A 855 22.34 -34.55 11.63
N GLU A 856 21.28 -33.74 11.58
CA GLU A 856 20.32 -33.81 10.48
C GLU A 856 20.91 -33.31 9.17
N VAL A 857 21.80 -32.31 9.23
CA VAL A 857 22.46 -31.78 8.04
C VAL A 857 23.68 -32.62 7.67
N GLN A 858 24.46 -33.01 8.66
CA GLN A 858 25.65 -33.82 8.47
C GLN A 858 25.66 -34.94 9.52
N PRO A 859 25.22 -36.17 9.18
CA PRO A 859 25.11 -37.26 10.17
C PRO A 859 26.43 -37.69 10.81
N HIS A 860 27.52 -37.56 10.05
CA HIS A 860 28.87 -37.98 10.43
C HIS A 860 29.93 -36.91 10.14
N GLY A 861 30.96 -36.86 10.98
CA GLY A 861 32.10 -35.95 10.81
C GLY A 861 32.89 -36.21 9.52
N PRO A 862 33.82 -35.32 9.16
CA PRO A 862 34.37 -34.27 10.03
C PRO A 862 33.50 -33.01 10.15
N TYR A 863 33.25 -32.55 11.39
CA TYR A 863 32.49 -31.33 11.64
C TYR A 863 33.39 -30.08 11.72
N LEU A 864 32.92 -28.96 11.18
CA LEU A 864 33.50 -27.64 11.41
C LEU A 864 32.52 -26.83 12.25
N LEU A 865 32.96 -26.33 13.40
CA LEU A 865 32.14 -25.60 14.36
C LEU A 865 32.72 -24.21 14.60
N ALA A 866 31.86 -23.20 14.71
CA ALA A 866 32.27 -21.84 15.06
C ALA A 866 31.29 -21.18 16.03
N GLY A 867 31.77 -20.25 16.85
CA GLY A 867 30.92 -19.48 17.73
C GLY A 867 31.51 -18.14 18.16
N TYR A 868 30.69 -17.09 18.12
CA TYR A 868 31.02 -15.75 18.54
C TYR A 868 30.59 -15.49 19.99
N CYS A 869 31.48 -14.87 20.79
CA CYS A 869 31.22 -14.55 22.20
C CYS A 869 30.82 -15.82 22.98
N SER A 870 29.66 -15.85 23.67
CA SER A 870 29.16 -17.05 24.38
C SER A 870 28.87 -18.22 23.46
N GLY A 871 28.59 -17.97 22.18
CA GLY A 871 28.40 -19.02 21.18
C GLY A 871 29.61 -19.94 21.06
N GLY A 872 30.84 -19.45 21.22
CA GLY A 872 32.02 -20.32 21.18
C GLY A 872 32.06 -21.33 22.33
N THR A 873 31.50 -20.99 23.49
CA THR A 873 31.37 -21.92 24.63
C THR A 873 30.31 -22.98 24.35
N VAL A 874 29.20 -22.60 23.71
CA VAL A 874 28.20 -23.56 23.19
C VAL A 874 28.85 -24.49 22.16
N ALA A 875 29.64 -23.95 21.23
CA ALA A 875 30.31 -24.74 20.18
C ALA A 875 31.33 -25.73 20.78
N LEU A 876 32.01 -25.36 21.86
CA LEU A 876 32.90 -26.24 22.60
C LEU A 876 32.17 -27.45 23.21
N GLU A 877 31.01 -27.23 23.81
CA GLU A 877 30.21 -28.33 24.36
C GLU A 877 29.65 -29.23 23.25
N ILE A 878 29.17 -28.66 22.14
CA ILE A 878 28.78 -29.43 20.95
C ILE A 878 29.93 -30.30 20.45
N ALA A 879 31.14 -29.74 20.36
CA ALA A 879 32.33 -30.46 19.93
C ALA A 879 32.67 -31.63 20.86
N GLN A 880 32.57 -31.42 22.18
CA GLN A 880 32.77 -32.46 23.19
C GLN A 880 31.74 -33.60 23.05
N GLN A 881 30.47 -33.27 22.86
CA GLN A 881 29.41 -34.27 22.68
C GLN A 881 29.57 -35.07 21.39
N LEU A 882 29.90 -34.42 20.27
CA LEU A 882 30.17 -35.11 19.00
C LEU A 882 31.39 -36.03 19.11
N THR A 883 32.47 -35.55 19.75
CA THR A 883 33.69 -36.37 19.95
C THR A 883 33.42 -37.55 20.89
N ALA A 884 32.65 -37.35 21.96
CA ALA A 884 32.23 -38.43 22.85
C ALA A 884 31.33 -39.47 22.15
N ALA A 885 30.59 -39.04 21.13
CA ALA A 885 29.81 -39.91 20.24
C ALA A 885 30.66 -40.62 19.16
N GLY A 886 31.99 -40.44 19.18
CA GLY A 886 32.92 -41.07 18.23
C GLY A 886 33.09 -40.33 16.91
N GLU A 887 32.54 -39.12 16.78
CA GLU A 887 32.63 -38.33 15.56
C GLU A 887 33.92 -37.49 15.51
N GLN A 888 34.37 -37.17 14.29
CA GLN A 888 35.52 -36.28 14.10
C GLN A 888 35.07 -34.82 14.00
N VAL A 889 35.77 -33.91 14.68
CA VAL A 889 35.59 -32.46 14.56
C VAL A 889 36.91 -31.89 14.02
N ALA A 890 36.90 -31.43 12.77
CA ALA A 890 38.08 -30.90 12.08
C ALA A 890 38.53 -29.54 12.61
N MET A 891 37.57 -28.71 13.04
CA MET A 891 37.87 -27.40 13.58
C MET A 891 36.79 -26.93 14.55
N LEU A 892 37.21 -26.39 15.69
CA LEU A 892 36.38 -25.57 16.57
C LEU A 892 36.93 -24.14 16.62
N ALA A 893 36.24 -23.20 15.96
CA ALA A 893 36.59 -21.79 15.90
C ALA A 893 35.87 -20.98 17.00
N MET A 894 36.65 -20.39 17.90
CA MET A 894 36.15 -19.57 19.01
C MET A 894 36.47 -18.09 18.75
N ILE A 895 35.45 -17.31 18.40
CA ILE A 895 35.59 -15.92 17.91
C ILE A 895 35.23 -14.94 19.03
N GLU A 896 36.20 -14.16 19.49
CA GLU A 896 36.06 -13.30 20.67
C GLU A 896 35.44 -14.02 21.90
N THR A 897 35.59 -15.35 22.01
CA THR A 897 35.02 -16.13 23.12
C THR A 897 35.90 -16.02 24.36
N TYR A 898 35.32 -15.65 25.48
CA TYR A 898 36.00 -15.52 26.77
C TYR A 898 35.73 -16.71 27.67
N ASN A 899 36.63 -16.98 28.62
CA ASN A 899 36.37 -17.94 29.70
C ASN A 899 35.37 -17.33 30.69
N TRP A 900 34.12 -17.80 30.65
CA TRP A 900 33.02 -17.28 31.47
C TRP A 900 33.19 -17.51 32.97
N MET A 901 33.99 -18.49 33.41
CA MET A 901 34.32 -18.68 34.83
C MET A 901 35.18 -17.54 35.41
N THR A 902 35.95 -16.87 34.54
CA THR A 902 36.83 -15.74 34.90
C THR A 902 36.33 -14.41 34.38
N ALA A 903 35.31 -14.42 33.52
CA ALA A 903 34.59 -13.23 33.11
C ALA A 903 33.89 -12.62 34.34
N PRO A 904 33.74 -11.29 34.42
CA PRO A 904 33.04 -10.70 35.55
C PRO A 904 31.61 -11.22 35.53
N SER A 905 31.15 -11.78 36.65
CA SER A 905 29.77 -12.26 36.79
C SER A 905 28.77 -11.21 36.34
N THR A 906 27.54 -11.63 36.02
CA THR A 906 26.37 -10.75 35.79
C THR A 906 26.16 -9.63 36.85
N ASN A 907 26.89 -9.63 37.98
CA ASN A 907 27.05 -8.50 38.89
C ASN A 907 28.52 -8.04 39.07
N PRO A 908 29.13 -7.37 38.08
CA PRO A 908 30.50 -6.87 38.22
C PRO A 908 30.59 -5.76 39.26
N THR A 909 31.74 -5.68 39.97
CA THR A 909 32.05 -4.54 40.84
C THR A 909 32.01 -3.23 40.05
N THR A 910 31.67 -2.12 40.71
CA THR A 910 31.57 -0.79 40.07
C THR A 910 32.87 -0.40 39.35
N ALA A 911 34.03 -0.79 39.89
CA ALA A 911 35.33 -0.58 39.27
C ALA A 911 35.48 -1.34 37.94
N THR A 912 35.01 -2.60 37.88
CA THR A 912 35.03 -3.40 36.66
C THR A 912 34.08 -2.85 35.60
N LYS A 913 32.86 -2.42 35.98
CA LYS A 913 31.90 -1.77 35.06
C LYS A 913 32.47 -0.48 34.44
N LEU A 914 33.12 0.35 35.25
CA LEU A 914 33.71 1.61 34.79
C LEU A 914 34.92 1.36 33.88
N SER A 915 35.78 0.39 34.23
CA SER A 915 36.93 -0.02 33.41
C SER A 915 36.49 -0.60 32.05
N TYR A 916 35.48 -1.47 32.04
CA TYR A 916 34.90 -2.05 30.82
C TYR A 916 34.25 -0.97 29.95
N GLY A 917 33.45 -0.08 30.54
CA GLY A 917 32.83 1.04 29.83
C GLY A 917 33.86 1.97 29.17
N ARG A 918 34.95 2.29 29.88
CA ARG A 918 36.05 3.10 29.33
C ARG A 918 36.74 2.40 28.17
N GLN A 919 37.06 1.12 28.31
CA GLN A 919 37.70 0.33 27.27
C GLN A 919 36.79 0.16 26.05
N ARG A 920 35.48 0.05 26.23
CA ARG A 920 34.52 -0.05 25.11
C ARG A 920 34.52 1.21 24.25
N VAL A 921 34.58 2.39 24.89
CA VAL A 921 34.70 3.66 24.17
C VAL A 921 36.06 3.77 23.47
N GLU A 922 37.14 3.41 24.19
CA GLU A 922 38.49 3.40 23.63
C GLU A 922 38.61 2.49 22.41
N PHE A 923 38.10 1.26 22.49
CA PHE A 923 38.18 0.26 21.42
C PHE A 923 37.31 0.60 20.22
N HIS A 924 36.12 1.18 20.43
CA HIS A 924 35.34 1.72 19.32
C HIS A 924 36.05 2.89 18.62
N LEU A 925 36.71 3.78 19.37
CA LEU A 925 37.50 4.85 18.77
C LEU A 925 38.70 4.31 18.00
N ARG A 926 39.38 3.29 18.55
CA ARG A 926 40.52 2.66 17.87
C ARG A 926 40.10 1.92 16.59
N ASN A 927 38.97 1.20 16.60
CA ASN A 927 38.40 0.60 15.38
C ASN A 927 38.08 1.69 14.36
N PHE A 928 37.50 2.83 14.76
CA PHE A 928 37.27 3.96 13.85
C PHE A 928 38.57 4.53 13.26
N LEU A 929 39.65 4.60 14.03
CA LEU A 929 40.93 5.12 13.54
C LEU A 929 41.58 4.21 12.49
N LEU A 930 41.34 2.90 12.54
CA LEU A 930 41.83 1.91 11.58
C LEU A 930 41.14 1.98 10.21
N LEU A 931 39.98 2.66 10.12
CA LEU A 931 39.22 2.78 8.87
C LEU A 931 39.81 3.81 7.91
N ASN A 932 39.67 3.59 6.60
CA ASN A 932 40.01 4.59 5.59
C ASN A 932 38.96 5.73 5.52
N SER A 933 39.23 6.78 4.75
CA SER A 933 38.37 7.98 4.69
C SER A 933 36.94 7.73 4.18
N GLN A 934 36.72 6.67 3.41
CA GLN A 934 35.39 6.28 2.94
C GLN A 934 34.64 5.49 4.03
N GLU A 935 35.30 4.50 4.62
CA GLU A 935 34.78 3.68 5.72
C GLU A 935 34.49 4.50 6.97
N LYS A 936 35.30 5.51 7.29
CA LYS A 936 35.05 6.44 8.40
C LYS A 936 33.72 7.16 8.28
N ARG A 937 33.33 7.57 7.07
CA ARG A 937 32.04 8.24 6.82
C ARG A 937 30.87 7.29 7.06
N LEU A 938 30.98 6.05 6.60
CA LEU A 938 29.97 5.00 6.79
C LEU A 938 29.85 4.57 8.26
N PHE A 939 30.98 4.44 8.96
CA PHE A 939 30.99 4.11 10.38
C PHE A 939 30.36 5.23 11.22
N LEU A 940 30.68 6.49 10.93
CA LEU A 940 30.14 7.63 11.70
C LEU A 940 28.64 7.83 11.46
N SER A 941 28.17 7.67 10.21
CA SER A 941 26.73 7.74 9.90
C SER A 941 25.95 6.63 10.62
N SER A 942 26.47 5.39 10.59
CA SER A 942 25.89 4.25 11.31
C SER A 942 25.87 4.47 12.83
N LYS A 943 26.97 4.99 13.40
CA LYS A 943 27.03 5.29 14.84
C LYS A 943 26.11 6.43 15.24
N LEU A 944 26.01 7.53 14.47
CA LEU A 944 25.09 8.64 14.72
C LEU A 944 23.64 8.18 14.69
N HIS A 945 23.28 7.32 13.72
CA HIS A 945 21.98 6.68 13.66
C HIS A 945 21.72 5.81 14.91
N SER A 946 22.67 4.95 15.29
CA SER A 946 22.57 4.11 16.48
C SER A 946 22.48 4.91 17.80
N LEU A 947 23.16 6.07 17.88
CA LEU A 947 23.11 6.97 19.03
C LEU A 947 21.74 7.63 19.13
N GLY A 948 21.15 8.04 18.01
CA GLY A 948 19.78 8.57 17.94
C GLY A 948 18.73 7.56 18.42
N VAL A 949 18.91 6.28 18.11
CA VAL A 949 18.04 5.19 18.60
C VAL A 949 18.29 4.91 20.08
N ARG A 950 19.56 4.79 20.51
CA ARG A 950 19.92 4.48 21.89
C ARG A 950 19.60 5.61 22.88
N THR A 951 19.68 6.87 22.48
CA THR A 951 19.31 8.00 23.35
C THR A 951 17.82 8.03 23.67
N LYS A 952 16.95 7.57 22.75
CA LYS A 952 15.52 7.36 23.00
C LYS A 952 15.27 6.23 24.01
N VAL A 953 15.99 5.11 23.88
CA VAL A 953 15.90 3.97 24.81
C VAL A 953 16.45 4.33 26.20
N TRP A 954 17.58 5.05 26.26
CA TRP A 954 18.22 5.45 27.52
C TRP A 954 17.34 6.44 28.31
N ARG A 955 16.67 7.39 27.61
CA ARG A 955 15.64 8.25 28.21
C ARG A 955 14.48 7.45 28.80
N GLY A 956 14.03 6.40 28.10
CA GLY A 956 13.02 5.48 28.60
C GLY A 956 13.48 4.65 29.82
N SER A 957 14.73 4.22 29.85
CA SER A 957 15.31 3.47 30.96
C SER A 957 15.56 4.32 32.22
N ILE A 958 15.98 5.58 32.07
CA ILE A 958 16.08 6.55 33.17
C ILE A 958 14.69 6.85 33.74
N ALA A 959 13.68 7.06 32.87
CA ALA A 959 12.29 7.24 33.29
C ALA A 959 11.74 6.00 34.04
N ARG A 960 12.19 4.80 33.69
CA ARG A 960 11.88 3.55 34.41
C ARG A 960 12.56 3.44 35.78
N MET A 961 13.78 3.97 35.93
CA MET A 961 14.52 3.94 37.20
C MET A 961 13.84 4.77 38.31
N PHE A 962 13.07 5.79 37.94
CA PHE A 962 12.26 6.60 38.86
C PHE A 962 10.80 6.12 38.98
N SER A 963 10.42 5.05 38.26
CA SER A 963 9.09 4.47 38.31
C SER A 963 9.02 3.37 39.37
N LYS A 964 8.29 3.61 40.47
CA LYS A 964 8.06 2.64 41.57
C LYS A 964 7.11 1.47 41.22
N LYS A 965 6.72 1.29 39.95
CA LYS A 965 5.80 0.21 39.55
C LYS A 965 6.57 -1.03 39.11
N LYS A 966 6.43 -2.14 39.84
CA LYS A 966 6.94 -3.46 39.44
C LYS A 966 6.35 -3.86 38.07
N PRO A 967 7.15 -4.40 37.13
CA PRO A 967 6.64 -4.86 35.86
C PRO A 967 5.80 -6.12 36.06
N ARG A 968 4.56 -6.11 35.54
CA ARG A 968 3.77 -7.34 35.36
C ARG A 968 4.38 -8.11 34.18
N ARG A 969 4.67 -9.40 34.40
CA ARG A 969 4.99 -10.36 33.33
C ARG A 969 3.75 -10.49 32.44
N ILE A 970 3.88 -10.08 31.19
CA ILE A 970 2.92 -10.28 30.10
C ILE A 970 3.49 -11.43 29.26
N GLY A 971 2.65 -12.38 28.87
CA GLY A 971 3.05 -13.54 28.08
C GLY A 971 3.60 -13.16 26.71
N ALA A 972 4.63 -13.89 26.29
CA ALA A 972 5.12 -14.13 24.94
C ALA A 972 5.58 -12.95 24.04
N THR A 973 6.05 -11.83 24.60
CA THR A 973 7.12 -11.07 23.91
C THR A 973 8.47 -11.58 24.38
N VAL A 974 9.27 -12.18 23.49
CA VAL A 974 10.64 -12.60 23.79
C VAL A 974 11.46 -11.37 24.12
N ASN A 975 11.81 -11.22 25.40
CA ASN A 975 12.65 -10.13 25.85
C ASN A 975 14.10 -10.50 25.57
N MET A 976 14.69 -9.90 24.54
CA MET A 976 16.08 -10.16 24.13
C MET A 976 17.10 -9.93 25.26
N ALA A 977 16.82 -9.03 26.20
CA ALA A 977 17.69 -8.82 27.36
C ALA A 977 17.53 -9.92 28.43
N ASP A 978 16.40 -10.62 28.46
CA ASP A 978 16.19 -11.78 29.34
C ASP A 978 16.81 -13.03 28.70
N LEU A 979 16.64 -13.18 27.37
CA LEU A 979 17.29 -14.22 26.57
C LEU A 979 18.82 -14.13 26.68
N TRP A 980 19.37 -12.93 26.50
CA TRP A 980 20.79 -12.66 26.71
C TRP A 980 21.25 -13.08 28.11
N ARG A 981 20.53 -12.68 29.15
CA ARG A 981 20.89 -13.06 30.53
C ARG A 981 20.80 -14.57 30.78
N GLN A 982 19.87 -15.27 30.14
CA GLN A 982 19.75 -16.73 30.27
C GLN A 982 20.94 -17.45 29.59
N HIS A 983 21.32 -17.01 28.39
CA HIS A 983 22.49 -17.53 27.68
C HIS A 983 23.80 -17.30 28.43
N ASP A 984 24.01 -16.08 28.94
CA ASP A 984 25.18 -15.77 29.76
C ASP A 984 25.17 -16.61 31.05
N ALA A 985 24.01 -16.81 31.69
CA ALA A 985 23.90 -17.60 32.92
C ALA A 985 24.25 -19.09 32.72
N ILE A 986 23.79 -19.74 31.64
CA ILE A 986 24.14 -21.14 31.36
C ILE A 986 25.63 -21.27 30.99
N CYS A 987 26.22 -20.27 30.34
CA CYS A 987 27.67 -20.25 30.05
C CYS A 987 28.52 -19.96 31.30
N GLU A 988 28.06 -19.10 32.21
CA GLU A 988 28.70 -18.82 33.50
C GLU A 988 28.68 -20.04 34.42
N ALA A 989 27.60 -20.83 34.37
CA ALA A 989 27.44 -22.05 35.17
C ALA A 989 28.17 -23.27 34.61
N TYR A 990 28.61 -23.21 33.35
CA TYR A 990 29.23 -24.33 32.65
C TYR A 990 30.73 -24.46 32.98
N VAL A 991 31.16 -25.68 33.28
CA VAL A 991 32.57 -26.02 33.54
C VAL A 991 33.08 -26.88 32.39
N PRO A 992 33.88 -26.33 31.45
CA PRO A 992 34.34 -27.08 30.29
C PRO A 992 35.25 -28.23 30.69
N LYS A 993 35.07 -29.40 30.06
CA LYS A 993 36.00 -30.53 30.19
C LYS A 993 37.19 -30.33 29.23
N PRO A 994 38.35 -30.93 29.50
CA PRO A 994 39.47 -30.94 28.55
C PRO A 994 39.01 -31.51 27.20
N TYR A 995 39.16 -30.73 26.14
CA TYR A 995 38.75 -31.11 24.80
C TYR A 995 39.98 -31.55 23.99
N PRO A 996 40.04 -32.80 23.49
CA PRO A 996 41.22 -33.31 22.79
C PRO A 996 41.31 -32.89 21.32
N GLY A 997 40.28 -32.24 20.77
CA GLY A 997 40.24 -31.81 19.36
C GLY A 997 40.85 -30.43 19.13
N ARG A 998 41.01 -30.05 17.85
CA ARG A 998 41.65 -28.79 17.46
C ARG A 998 40.74 -27.58 17.76
N ILE A 999 41.22 -26.67 18.61
CA ILE A 999 40.58 -25.39 18.93
C ILE A 999 41.38 -24.26 18.30
N VAL A 1000 40.70 -23.36 17.59
CA VAL A 1000 41.28 -22.16 16.99
C VAL A 1000 40.58 -20.92 17.54
N HIS A 1001 41.30 -20.11 18.30
CA HIS A 1001 40.80 -18.86 18.88
C HIS A 1001 41.12 -17.66 18.01
N PHE A 1002 40.08 -16.97 17.53
CA PHE A 1002 40.20 -15.68 16.85
C PHE A 1002 39.98 -14.55 17.86
N ARG A 1003 41.07 -13.90 18.26
CA ARG A 1003 41.06 -12.89 19.33
C ARG A 1003 41.31 -11.50 18.76
N PRO A 1004 40.70 -10.46 19.33
CA PRO A 1004 41.01 -9.10 18.95
C PRO A 1004 42.46 -8.76 19.29
N ARG A 1005 42.99 -7.71 18.66
CA ARG A 1005 44.33 -7.16 18.91
C ARG A 1005 44.58 -6.92 20.40
N ARG A 1006 43.53 -6.57 21.14
CA ARG A 1006 43.56 -6.41 22.58
C ARG A 1006 42.22 -6.77 23.18
N ASP A 1007 42.24 -7.64 24.19
CA ASP A 1007 41.05 -8.01 24.94
C ASP A 1007 40.70 -6.98 26.01
N TYR A 1008 39.43 -7.00 26.43
CA TYR A 1008 39.00 -6.27 27.61
C TYR A 1008 39.71 -6.80 28.87
N LYS A 1009 40.28 -5.90 29.67
CA LYS A 1009 41.00 -6.28 30.90
C LYS A 1009 40.16 -7.05 31.91
N CYS A 1010 38.85 -6.84 31.91
CA CYS A 1010 37.95 -7.54 32.83
C CYS A 1010 37.74 -9.00 32.46
N HIS A 1011 38.08 -9.39 31.23
CA HIS A 1011 38.07 -10.76 30.74
C HIS A 1011 39.50 -11.28 30.54
N LEU A 1012 40.48 -10.74 31.28
CA LEU A 1012 41.87 -11.23 31.34
C LEU A 1012 42.12 -11.80 32.75
N GLY A 1013 41.85 -13.09 32.94
CA GLY A 1013 42.34 -13.89 34.06
C GLY A 1013 43.62 -14.63 33.67
N ALA A 1014 44.39 -15.09 34.67
CA ALA A 1014 45.68 -15.78 34.46
C ALA A 1014 45.57 -17.14 33.72
N GLU A 1015 44.35 -17.62 33.45
CA GLU A 1015 44.06 -18.89 32.76
C GLU A 1015 43.59 -18.72 31.30
N LEU A 1016 43.40 -17.50 30.81
CA LEU A 1016 42.78 -17.27 29.49
C LEU A 1016 43.66 -17.57 28.28
N GLU A 1017 44.95 -17.83 28.47
CA GLU A 1017 45.87 -18.22 27.39
C GLU A 1017 46.12 -19.73 27.34
N ALA A 1018 45.51 -20.53 28.23
CA ALA A 1018 45.84 -21.94 28.36
C ALA A 1018 44.59 -22.83 28.40
N VAL A 1019 43.81 -22.82 27.31
CA VAL A 1019 43.26 -24.10 26.87
C VAL A 1019 44.45 -24.86 26.27
N GLU A 1020 44.99 -25.81 27.04
CA GLU A 1020 46.19 -26.57 26.67
C GLU A 1020 45.98 -27.24 25.30
N GLY A 1021 46.75 -26.84 24.28
CA GLY A 1021 46.63 -27.33 22.90
C GLY A 1021 45.82 -26.46 21.92
N ALA A 1022 45.28 -25.31 22.33
CA ALA A 1022 44.54 -24.40 21.43
C ALA A 1022 45.45 -23.43 20.64
N GLU A 1023 45.10 -23.18 19.38
CA GLU A 1023 45.75 -22.21 18.48
C GLU A 1023 45.14 -20.81 18.65
N TYR A 1024 45.95 -19.75 18.60
CA TYR A 1024 45.47 -18.37 18.78
C TYR A 1024 45.89 -17.46 17.62
N HIS A 1025 44.90 -16.87 16.95
CA HIS A 1025 45.11 -15.83 15.94
C HIS A 1025 44.66 -14.46 16.48
N ARG A 1026 45.60 -13.50 16.53
CA ARG A 1026 45.33 -12.10 16.89
C ARG A 1026 44.96 -11.30 15.64
N MET A 1027 43.73 -10.81 15.60
CA MET A 1027 43.15 -10.07 14.48
C MET A 1027 43.48 -8.57 14.56
N GLU A 1028 43.54 -7.88 13.43
CA GLU A 1028 43.80 -6.43 13.38
C GLU A 1028 42.54 -5.58 13.66
N ALA A 1029 41.76 -6.01 14.64
CA ALA A 1029 40.57 -5.32 15.11
C ALA A 1029 40.49 -5.37 16.63
N TYR A 1030 39.82 -4.39 17.22
CA TYR A 1030 39.50 -4.34 18.64
C TYR A 1030 38.10 -4.92 18.88
N PRO A 1031 37.77 -5.33 20.13
CA PRO A 1031 36.55 -6.07 20.44
C PRO A 1031 35.27 -5.44 19.87
N ALA A 1032 34.32 -6.30 19.51
CA ALA A 1032 33.07 -5.94 18.80
C ALA A 1032 33.28 -5.30 17.41
N GLY A 1033 34.48 -5.46 16.85
CA GLY A 1033 34.81 -5.07 15.48
C GLY A 1033 35.02 -6.25 14.54
N LEU A 1034 35.39 -7.44 15.04
CA LEU A 1034 35.82 -8.58 14.22
C LEU A 1034 34.73 -9.12 13.30
N MET A 1035 33.46 -9.06 13.70
CA MET A 1035 32.31 -9.56 12.94
C MET A 1035 31.66 -8.49 12.05
N VAL A 1036 32.37 -7.38 11.77
CA VAL A 1036 31.84 -6.25 10.99
C VAL A 1036 32.85 -5.81 9.94
N ASP A 1037 32.38 -5.35 8.78
CA ASP A 1037 33.23 -4.77 7.74
C ASP A 1037 34.03 -3.55 8.25
N PRO A 1038 35.29 -3.38 7.78
CA PRO A 1038 36.02 -4.26 6.86
C PRO A 1038 36.75 -5.42 7.57
N PHE A 1039 36.74 -5.48 8.90
CA PHE A 1039 37.59 -6.37 9.69
C PHE A 1039 37.24 -7.85 9.55
N VAL A 1040 35.96 -8.15 9.33
CA VAL A 1040 35.46 -9.52 9.11
C VAL A 1040 36.09 -10.21 7.90
N ARG A 1041 36.58 -9.44 6.91
CA ARG A 1041 37.30 -9.98 5.74
C ARG A 1041 38.57 -10.72 6.14
N GLN A 1042 39.34 -10.13 7.06
CA GLN A 1042 40.55 -10.76 7.56
C GLN A 1042 40.22 -12.00 8.39
N LEU A 1043 39.10 -11.97 9.13
CA LEU A 1043 38.61 -13.11 9.89
C LEU A 1043 38.19 -14.26 8.97
N ALA A 1044 37.47 -13.97 7.88
CA ALA A 1044 37.05 -14.96 6.90
C ALA A 1044 38.24 -15.69 6.29
N VAL A 1045 39.24 -14.94 5.78
CA VAL A 1045 40.48 -15.52 5.22
C VAL A 1045 41.18 -16.44 6.23
N LYS A 1046 41.18 -16.06 7.51
CA LYS A 1046 41.83 -16.85 8.56
C LYS A 1046 41.02 -18.08 8.94
N ILE A 1047 39.70 -17.98 8.98
CA ILE A 1047 38.81 -19.12 9.20
C ILE A 1047 38.94 -20.12 8.04
N GLU A 1048 38.97 -19.65 6.79
CA GLU A 1048 39.15 -20.50 5.61
C GLU A 1048 40.48 -21.29 5.69
N GLN A 1049 41.58 -20.60 6.00
CA GLN A 1049 42.89 -21.25 6.21
C GLN A 1049 42.84 -22.32 7.31
N SER A 1050 42.19 -22.01 8.44
CA SER A 1050 42.04 -22.96 9.54
C SER A 1050 41.14 -24.14 9.17
N ILE A 1051 40.12 -23.95 8.35
CA ILE A 1051 39.28 -25.04 7.82
C ILE A 1051 40.13 -26.01 7.00
N ASP A 1052 40.91 -25.48 6.04
CA ASP A 1052 41.72 -26.30 5.14
C ASP A 1052 42.78 -27.12 5.90
N GLU A 1053 43.46 -26.48 6.86
CA GLU A 1053 44.41 -27.15 7.72
C GLU A 1053 43.75 -28.26 8.57
N GLY A 1054 42.55 -28.00 9.10
CA GLY A 1054 41.83 -28.93 9.98
C GLY A 1054 41.37 -30.17 9.23
N LEU A 1055 40.86 -29.98 8.01
CA LEU A 1055 40.47 -31.09 7.14
C LEU A 1055 41.67 -31.88 6.63
N ALA A 1056 42.79 -31.21 6.31
CA ALA A 1056 44.02 -31.88 5.87
C ALA A 1056 44.63 -32.78 6.96
N MET A 1057 44.55 -32.39 8.23
CA MET A 1057 45.04 -33.19 9.38
C MET A 1057 44.26 -34.48 9.61
N LEU A 1058 43.03 -34.60 9.08
CA LEU A 1058 42.20 -35.79 9.20
C LEU A 1058 42.36 -36.78 8.03
N GLN A 1059 43.05 -36.39 6.95
CA GLN A 1059 43.37 -37.31 5.87
C GLN A 1059 44.53 -38.24 6.30
N PRO A 1060 44.45 -39.57 6.04
CA PRO A 1060 45.58 -40.45 6.28
C PRO A 1060 46.78 -39.99 5.43
N PRO A 1061 48.03 -40.12 5.92
CA PRO A 1061 49.20 -39.63 5.20
C PRO A 1061 49.21 -40.20 3.78
N GLN A 1062 49.17 -39.32 2.78
CA GLN A 1062 49.25 -39.73 1.38
C GLN A 1062 50.49 -40.60 1.21
N SER A 1063 50.26 -41.85 0.77
CA SER A 1063 51.32 -42.74 0.35
C SER A 1063 52.16 -42.02 -0.72
N THR A 1064 53.40 -41.70 -0.37
CA THR A 1064 54.46 -41.37 -1.33
C THR A 1064 54.37 -42.34 -2.50
N PRO A 1065 54.38 -41.88 -3.76
CA PRO A 1065 54.48 -42.80 -4.89
C PRO A 1065 55.80 -43.56 -4.75
N ALA A 1066 55.72 -44.88 -4.66
CA ALA A 1066 56.89 -45.73 -4.91
C ALA A 1066 57.35 -45.47 -6.35
N PRO A 1067 58.67 -45.39 -6.61
CA PRO A 1067 59.18 -44.98 -7.92
C PRO A 1067 58.78 -45.99 -8.99
N GLU A 1068 58.12 -45.53 -10.05
CA GLU A 1068 58.06 -46.26 -11.31
C GLU A 1068 59.49 -46.39 -11.84
N TYR A 1069 60.07 -47.57 -11.64
CA TYR A 1069 61.25 -48.01 -12.38
C TYR A 1069 60.84 -48.21 -13.84
N ALA A 1070 61.42 -47.38 -14.71
CA ALA A 1070 61.46 -47.61 -16.13
C ALA A 1070 62.06 -49.00 -16.42
N ALA A 1071 61.30 -49.84 -17.12
CA ALA A 1071 61.83 -51.04 -17.74
C ALA A 1071 62.00 -50.78 -19.25
N ILE A 1072 63.25 -50.67 -19.69
CA ILE A 1072 63.64 -51.03 -21.06
C ILE A 1072 64.89 -51.93 -20.96
N GLY A 1073 64.75 -53.18 -21.43
CA GLY A 1073 65.81 -54.20 -21.57
C GLY A 1073 65.43 -55.54 -20.92
N GLN A 1074 64.61 -56.41 -21.55
CA GLN A 1074 64.95 -57.45 -22.54
C GLN A 1074 66.03 -58.46 -22.13
N GLN A 1075 65.63 -59.54 -21.45
CA GLN A 1075 65.87 -60.95 -21.84
C GLN A 1075 65.05 -61.89 -20.97
#